data_AF-A0A1A7Z7N5-F1
#
_entry.id   AF-A0A1A7Z7N5-F1
#
_cell.length_a   1.000
_cell.length_b   1.000
_cell.length_c   1.000
_cell.angle_alpha   90.00
_cell.angle_beta   90.00
_cell.angle_gamma   90.00
#
_symmetry.space_group_name_H-M   'P 1'
#
loop_
_entity.id
_entity.type
_entity.pdbx_description
1 polymer ?
#
loop_
_entity_poly.entity_id
_entity_poly.type
_entity_poly.pdbx_seq_one_letter_code
_entity_poly.pdbx_strand_id
1 'polypeptide(L)'
;KWVAYSKLYQSLEVDSSVLLQQLTSIEYHWHQQELPYQQKQELGDSLHGFLQYGLCLVAKYRDIFPPTPTATPKLHTLLRILVQICKTQAFQKLNPAHFELHDEINDAIQTGTEEWFTIKKGLHQPMTKDLKEIGSALFKLITEVKEDIKHNKDVWNRVFVRGFLQLSSFHEGFREALPYWLNQAFSTTQDRVERAVQVDQLQPLQIGAVPIKHSSSAVDSVACIQPIYQLWDQLSWPDPEEAFMLMVKTTEDVCKIVVNYSHLLKQRVRVLSENSDHGSAINMLCVVVNDLEHMRSVLEKLPVQLKWEGLRERTQNVIGQSQFENTLHSQKHQALSTLSREIKSALATLGRKLYTDIEIHVRSMSTRRRIPSKSTEDAAAPLMRYLEQELEYMNENLVQENFNSLLTPLWENSVKILHQMFNQHSQQEGLMVFSQRLQYTLQCLEQCFHAEGNGLSLQKLHSDEYQTLKALLTHHSMTSQQLIEKFFRRKITEQKNYSGEKYGAVTFLATYRISDQRLRVDVLNALKLLPMDSNGFSDPFVHLCLEPHHIFPEVEPRCTQIKRCDLNPLFDETFEFLVSLDQCLAPGACLVITVLDHDTLMTDDFEGEAFLALEDVSGISTKEEEGQSLQSDTSSGQKRLPLMHPKPNEDSILKLLESRKSEREAQAFVKKRRQREKQSQEAVKS
;
A
#
# COMPACT_ATOMS: atom_id res chain seq x y z
N LYS A 1 -62.42 49.48 -58.03
CA LYS A 1 -61.42 48.48 -58.47
C LYS A 1 -60.82 47.71 -57.29
N TRP A 2 -60.18 48.38 -56.33
CA TRP A 2 -59.69 47.76 -55.09
C TRP A 2 -60.70 46.84 -54.41
N VAL A 3 -61.90 47.33 -54.09
CA VAL A 3 -62.95 46.54 -53.40
C VAL A 3 -63.27 45.23 -54.14
N ALA A 4 -63.28 45.24 -55.48
CA ALA A 4 -63.53 44.04 -56.28
C ALA A 4 -62.34 43.06 -56.25
N TYR A 5 -61.11 43.54 -56.45
CA TYR A 5 -59.91 42.70 -56.40
C TYR A 5 -59.60 42.17 -55.00
N SER A 6 -59.86 42.96 -53.95
CA SER A 6 -59.76 42.55 -52.55
C SER A 6 -60.70 41.38 -52.26
N LYS A 7 -61.97 41.46 -52.68
CA LYS A 7 -62.93 40.36 -52.53
C LYS A 7 -62.57 39.15 -53.38
N LEU A 8 -62.06 39.37 -54.59
CA LEU A 8 -61.61 38.29 -55.48
C LEU A 8 -60.43 37.53 -54.88
N TYR A 9 -59.47 38.23 -54.26
CA TYR A 9 -58.32 37.61 -53.58
C TYR A 9 -58.74 36.78 -52.36
N GLN A 10 -59.81 37.17 -51.67
CA GLN A 10 -60.36 36.41 -50.55
C GLN A 10 -61.07 35.11 -50.97
N SER A 11 -61.54 35.04 -52.22
CA SER A 11 -62.29 33.89 -52.76
C SER A 11 -61.53 33.04 -53.78
N LEU A 12 -60.49 33.58 -54.42
CA LEU A 12 -59.69 32.97 -55.49
C LEU A 12 -58.20 33.34 -55.35
N GLU A 13 -57.30 32.43 -55.75
CA GLU A 13 -55.86 32.73 -55.83
C GLU A 13 -55.57 33.69 -57.00
N VAL A 14 -55.64 34.99 -56.73
CA VAL A 14 -55.28 36.05 -57.69
C VAL A 14 -53.85 36.51 -57.42
N ASP A 15 -53.11 36.87 -58.48
CA ASP A 15 -51.75 37.40 -58.31
C ASP A 15 -51.75 38.65 -57.41
N SER A 16 -51.03 38.52 -56.29
CA SER A 16 -50.82 39.55 -55.28
C SER A 16 -50.22 40.86 -55.84
N SER A 17 -49.54 40.81 -56.99
CA SER A 17 -49.00 41.99 -57.68
C SER A 17 -50.10 42.99 -58.08
N VAL A 18 -51.29 42.50 -58.44
CA VAL A 18 -52.43 43.33 -58.86
C VAL A 18 -52.94 44.18 -57.69
N LEU A 19 -52.96 43.62 -56.47
CA LEU A 19 -53.37 44.34 -55.27
C LEU A 19 -52.39 45.48 -54.92
N LEU A 20 -51.08 45.23 -55.04
CA LEU A 20 -50.05 46.25 -54.83
C LEU A 20 -50.16 47.41 -55.83
N GLN A 21 -50.46 47.11 -57.10
CA GLN A 21 -50.72 48.12 -58.13
C GLN A 21 -51.96 48.97 -57.79
N GLN A 22 -53.04 48.33 -57.30
CA GLN A 22 -54.24 49.07 -56.89
C GLN A 22 -53.99 49.96 -55.67
N LEU A 23 -53.21 49.51 -54.67
CA LEU A 23 -52.83 50.35 -53.51
C LEU A 23 -51.99 51.56 -53.92
N THR A 24 -51.04 51.36 -54.83
CA THR A 24 -50.21 52.44 -55.38
C THR A 24 -51.07 53.46 -56.14
N SER A 25 -52.05 52.97 -56.91
CA SER A 25 -53.01 53.83 -57.63
C SER A 25 -53.92 54.61 -56.67
N ILE A 26 -54.39 53.99 -55.58
CA ILE A 26 -55.16 54.68 -54.54
C ILE A 26 -54.33 55.82 -53.93
N GLU A 27 -53.08 55.55 -53.55
CA GLU A 27 -52.19 56.55 -52.96
C GLU A 27 -51.92 57.73 -53.91
N TYR A 28 -51.66 57.45 -55.20
CA TYR A 28 -51.40 58.49 -56.21
C TYR A 28 -52.60 59.44 -56.41
N HIS A 29 -53.81 58.90 -56.47
CA HIS A 29 -55.02 59.69 -56.73
C HIS A 29 -55.64 60.30 -55.46
N TRP A 30 -55.18 59.91 -54.26
CA TRP A 30 -55.79 60.31 -52.99
C TRP A 30 -55.88 61.82 -52.78
N HIS A 31 -54.88 62.57 -53.25
CA HIS A 31 -54.85 64.05 -53.15
C HIS A 31 -55.48 64.77 -54.34
N GLN A 32 -55.75 64.05 -55.43
CA GLN A 32 -56.22 64.64 -56.68
C GLN A 32 -57.74 64.75 -56.74
N GLN A 33 -58.47 63.95 -55.96
CA GLN A 33 -59.94 63.89 -55.98
C GLN A 33 -60.51 63.66 -54.57
N GLU A 34 -61.49 64.48 -54.16
CA GLU A 34 -62.24 64.23 -52.93
C GLU A 34 -63.32 63.16 -53.15
N LEU A 35 -63.16 62.01 -52.49
CA LEU A 35 -64.15 60.95 -52.51
C LEU A 35 -65.41 61.32 -51.71
N PRO A 36 -66.62 61.00 -52.21
CA PRO A 36 -67.87 61.09 -51.46
C PRO A 36 -67.81 60.28 -50.15
N TYR A 37 -68.56 60.72 -49.13
CA TYR A 37 -68.56 60.09 -47.79
C TYR A 37 -68.83 58.57 -47.84
N GLN A 38 -69.83 58.14 -48.61
CA GLN A 38 -70.16 56.71 -48.74
C GLN A 38 -69.03 55.89 -49.37
N GLN A 39 -68.33 56.44 -50.37
CA GLN A 39 -67.20 55.75 -51.01
C GLN A 39 -65.95 55.73 -50.12
N LYS A 40 -65.74 56.76 -49.30
CA LYS A 40 -64.70 56.79 -48.26
C LYS A 40 -64.94 55.69 -47.22
N GLN A 41 -66.18 55.53 -46.77
CA GLN A 41 -66.56 54.48 -45.83
C GLN A 41 -66.38 53.07 -46.43
N GLU A 42 -66.90 52.83 -47.65
CA GLU A 42 -66.74 51.53 -48.34
C GLU A 42 -65.26 51.17 -48.58
N LEU A 43 -64.42 52.15 -48.89
CA LEU A 43 -62.98 51.93 -49.05
C LEU A 43 -62.30 51.61 -47.72
N GLY A 44 -62.63 52.35 -46.65
CA GLY A 44 -62.14 52.11 -45.30
C GLY A 44 -62.50 50.72 -44.79
N ASP A 45 -63.79 50.35 -44.89
CA ASP A 45 -64.30 49.02 -44.51
C ASP A 45 -63.62 47.91 -45.32
N SER A 46 -63.39 48.12 -46.62
CA SER A 46 -62.71 47.14 -47.47
C SER A 46 -61.21 47.00 -47.14
N LEU A 47 -60.52 48.08 -46.79
CA LEU A 47 -59.10 48.04 -46.39
C LEU A 47 -58.95 47.36 -45.03
N HIS A 48 -59.81 47.71 -44.06
CA HIS A 48 -59.84 47.09 -42.75
C HIS A 48 -60.23 45.61 -42.81
N GLY A 49 -61.28 45.27 -43.57
CA GLY A 49 -61.71 43.88 -43.76
C GLY A 49 -60.65 43.01 -44.46
N PHE A 50 -59.90 43.57 -45.42
CA PHE A 50 -58.75 42.84 -46.01
C PHE A 50 -57.62 42.67 -44.99
N LEU A 51 -57.36 43.67 -44.16
CA LEU A 51 -56.35 43.61 -43.12
C LEU A 51 -56.67 42.50 -42.11
N GLN A 52 -57.92 42.45 -41.61
CA GLN A 52 -58.39 41.39 -40.72
C GLN A 52 -58.27 40.01 -41.37
N TYR A 53 -58.67 39.87 -42.64
CA TYR A 53 -58.51 38.63 -43.39
C TYR A 53 -57.04 38.20 -43.50
N GLY A 54 -56.15 39.14 -43.81
CA GLY A 54 -54.71 38.88 -43.87
C GLY A 54 -54.13 38.47 -42.52
N LEU A 55 -54.55 39.10 -41.42
CA LEU A 55 -54.17 38.68 -40.06
C LEU A 55 -54.68 37.27 -39.73
N CYS A 56 -55.90 36.89 -40.14
CA CYS A 56 -56.40 35.52 -40.00
C CYS A 56 -55.54 34.50 -40.77
N LEU A 57 -55.05 34.85 -41.96
CA LEU A 57 -54.14 33.99 -42.72
C LEU A 57 -52.76 33.90 -42.05
N VAL A 58 -52.26 35.01 -41.47
CA VAL A 58 -51.01 35.05 -40.69
C VAL A 58 -51.14 34.20 -39.43
N ALA A 59 -52.28 34.21 -38.72
CA ALA A 59 -52.51 33.35 -37.57
C ALA A 59 -52.39 31.86 -37.93
N LYS A 60 -52.84 31.47 -39.12
CA LYS A 60 -52.79 30.08 -39.63
C LYS A 60 -51.58 29.81 -40.53
N TYR A 61 -50.49 30.55 -40.36
CA TYR A 61 -49.34 30.44 -41.27
C TYR A 61 -48.75 29.03 -41.34
N ARG A 62 -48.79 28.24 -40.25
CA ARG A 62 -48.29 26.86 -40.20
C ARG A 62 -48.99 25.94 -41.21
N ASP A 63 -50.29 26.14 -41.42
CA ASP A 63 -51.10 25.29 -42.29
C ASP A 63 -51.20 25.87 -43.71
N ILE A 64 -51.31 27.19 -43.82
CA ILE A 64 -51.57 27.89 -45.09
C ILE A 64 -50.29 28.17 -45.87
N PHE A 65 -49.21 28.47 -45.16
CA PHE A 65 -47.91 28.79 -45.74
C PHE A 65 -46.85 27.80 -45.24
N PRO A 66 -46.91 26.52 -45.64
CA PRO A 66 -45.86 25.59 -45.27
C PRO A 66 -44.50 26.10 -45.74
N PRO A 67 -43.39 25.67 -45.11
CA PRO A 67 -42.01 26.10 -45.39
C PRO A 67 -41.47 25.54 -46.71
N THR A 68 -42.18 25.77 -47.81
CA THR A 68 -41.81 25.33 -49.14
C THR A 68 -41.30 26.53 -49.94
N PRO A 69 -40.41 26.30 -50.93
CA PRO A 69 -39.89 27.38 -51.79
C PRO A 69 -40.99 28.19 -52.50
N THR A 70 -42.20 27.63 -52.63
CA THR A 70 -43.35 28.23 -53.29
C THR A 70 -44.28 28.98 -52.34
N ALA A 71 -44.42 28.55 -51.09
CA ALA A 71 -45.36 29.16 -50.14
C ALA A 71 -44.73 30.25 -49.26
N THR A 72 -43.43 30.18 -48.96
CA THR A 72 -42.73 31.26 -48.23
C THR A 72 -42.81 32.61 -48.95
N PRO A 73 -42.61 32.72 -50.28
CA PRO A 73 -42.81 33.99 -51.01
C PRO A 73 -44.25 34.51 -50.99
N LYS A 74 -45.26 33.62 -50.93
CA LYS A 74 -46.67 34.02 -50.82
C LYS A 74 -46.92 34.77 -49.50
N LEU A 75 -46.39 34.27 -48.38
CA LEU A 75 -46.48 34.98 -47.09
C LEU A 75 -45.76 36.33 -47.12
N HIS A 76 -44.55 36.40 -47.69
CA HIS A 76 -43.83 37.67 -47.82
C HIS A 76 -44.62 38.70 -48.62
N THR A 77 -45.32 38.25 -49.67
CA THR A 77 -46.13 39.14 -50.50
C THR A 77 -47.39 39.60 -49.78
N LEU A 78 -48.03 38.72 -49.02
CA LEU A 78 -49.14 39.08 -48.12
C LEU A 78 -48.70 40.12 -47.09
N LEU A 79 -47.59 39.90 -46.39
CA LEU A 79 -47.04 40.84 -45.41
C LEU A 79 -46.70 42.20 -46.06
N ARG A 80 -46.14 42.20 -47.29
CA ARG A 80 -45.92 43.44 -48.05
C ARG A 80 -47.22 44.18 -48.36
N ILE A 81 -48.29 43.47 -48.73
CA ILE A 81 -49.60 44.10 -48.96
C ILE A 81 -50.13 44.72 -47.67
N LEU A 82 -50.07 44.01 -46.54
CA LEU A 82 -50.52 44.51 -45.24
C LEU A 82 -49.75 45.76 -44.81
N VAL A 83 -48.41 45.75 -44.94
CA VAL A 83 -47.57 46.92 -44.69
C VAL A 83 -47.95 48.08 -45.61
N GLN A 84 -48.20 47.81 -46.89
CA GLN A 84 -48.55 48.86 -47.85
C GLN A 84 -49.92 49.48 -47.55
N ILE A 85 -50.92 48.68 -47.15
CA ILE A 85 -52.24 49.17 -46.71
C ILE A 85 -52.06 50.16 -45.54
N CYS A 86 -51.30 49.77 -44.51
CA CYS A 86 -51.09 50.61 -43.33
C CYS A 86 -50.32 51.90 -43.62
N LYS A 87 -49.47 51.89 -44.67
CA LYS A 87 -48.75 53.08 -45.15
C LYS A 87 -49.59 54.02 -45.99
N THR A 88 -50.71 53.56 -46.56
CA THR A 88 -51.54 54.45 -47.40
C THR A 88 -52.17 55.56 -46.57
N GLN A 89 -52.18 56.77 -47.12
CA GLN A 89 -52.83 57.91 -46.49
C GLN A 89 -54.34 57.75 -46.40
N ALA A 90 -54.92 56.94 -47.30
CA ALA A 90 -56.31 56.52 -47.24
C ALA A 90 -56.60 55.80 -45.92
N PHE A 91 -55.81 54.79 -45.56
CA PHE A 91 -56.00 54.04 -44.33
C PHE A 91 -55.76 54.90 -43.07
N GLN A 92 -54.68 55.70 -43.05
CA GLN A 92 -54.35 56.55 -41.90
C GLN A 92 -55.40 57.62 -41.58
N LYS A 93 -56.11 58.14 -42.59
CA LYS A 93 -57.18 59.13 -42.39
C LYS A 93 -58.55 58.50 -42.11
N LEU A 94 -58.80 57.31 -42.64
CA LEU A 94 -60.11 56.63 -42.52
C LEU A 94 -60.22 55.76 -41.26
N ASN A 95 -59.10 55.38 -40.64
CA ASN A 95 -59.10 54.54 -39.44
C ASN A 95 -58.49 55.30 -38.24
N PRO A 96 -59.33 55.86 -37.34
CA PRO A 96 -58.88 56.77 -36.28
C PRO A 96 -58.72 56.06 -34.92
N ALA A 97 -57.59 55.39 -34.68
CA ALA A 97 -56.99 55.13 -33.36
C ALA A 97 -55.80 54.16 -33.52
N HIS A 98 -54.63 54.52 -32.98
CA HIS A 98 -53.44 53.68 -32.67
C HIS A 98 -53.39 52.24 -33.24
N PHE A 99 -53.47 52.07 -34.57
CA PHE A 99 -53.34 50.76 -35.21
C PHE A 99 -51.86 50.49 -35.52
N GLU A 100 -51.24 49.63 -34.73
CA GLU A 100 -49.86 49.17 -34.96
C GLU A 100 -49.87 47.76 -35.58
N LEU A 101 -49.56 47.67 -36.88
CA LEU A 101 -49.52 46.41 -37.61
C LEU A 101 -48.59 45.37 -36.96
N HIS A 102 -47.54 45.83 -36.26
CA HIS A 102 -46.62 44.93 -35.59
C HIS A 102 -47.28 44.16 -34.45
N ASP A 103 -48.02 44.85 -33.58
CA ASP A 103 -48.70 44.27 -32.42
C ASP A 103 -49.79 43.31 -32.88
N GLU A 104 -50.57 43.70 -33.89
CA GLU A 104 -51.63 42.86 -34.47
C GLU A 104 -51.08 41.59 -35.14
N ILE A 105 -49.91 41.66 -35.78
CA ILE A 105 -49.22 40.48 -36.30
C ILE A 105 -48.73 39.59 -35.15
N ASN A 106 -48.19 40.17 -34.08
CA ASN A 106 -47.74 39.40 -32.91
C ASN A 106 -48.92 38.68 -32.25
N ASP A 107 -50.04 39.38 -32.05
CA ASP A 107 -51.28 38.82 -31.48
C ASP A 107 -51.85 37.72 -32.37
N ALA A 108 -51.85 37.90 -33.70
CA ALA A 108 -52.29 36.88 -34.64
C ALA A 108 -51.42 35.61 -34.56
N ILE A 109 -50.09 35.77 -34.51
CA ILE A 109 -49.15 34.64 -34.38
C ILE A 109 -49.30 33.94 -33.03
N GLN A 110 -49.46 34.71 -31.94
CA GLN A 110 -49.69 34.16 -30.60
C GLN A 110 -50.98 33.35 -30.57
N THR A 111 -52.11 33.95 -30.99
CA THR A 111 -53.42 33.29 -31.07
C THR A 111 -53.33 32.00 -31.89
N GLY A 112 -52.74 32.06 -33.08
CA GLY A 112 -52.58 30.89 -33.94
C GLY A 112 -51.69 29.79 -33.34
N THR A 113 -50.68 30.18 -32.55
CA THR A 113 -49.80 29.24 -31.83
C THR A 113 -50.52 28.58 -30.66
N GLU A 114 -51.35 29.31 -29.92
CA GLU A 114 -52.18 28.79 -28.83
C GLU A 114 -53.24 27.80 -29.35
N GLU A 115 -53.91 28.14 -30.45
CA GLU A 115 -54.87 27.24 -31.12
C GLU A 115 -54.17 25.96 -31.60
N TRP A 116 -53.03 26.09 -32.28
CA TRP A 116 -52.24 24.95 -32.73
C TRP A 116 -51.84 24.05 -31.57
N PHE A 117 -51.31 24.61 -30.48
CA PHE A 117 -50.91 23.82 -29.31
C PHE A 117 -52.11 23.12 -28.67
N THR A 118 -53.27 23.79 -28.58
CA THR A 118 -54.50 23.20 -28.04
C THR A 118 -54.96 22.00 -28.87
N ILE A 119 -54.93 22.11 -30.21
CA ILE A 119 -55.25 21.00 -31.12
C ILE A 119 -54.28 19.84 -30.91
N LYS A 120 -52.97 20.12 -30.89
CA LYS A 120 -51.94 19.08 -30.71
C LYS A 120 -52.03 18.40 -29.35
N LYS A 121 -52.27 19.16 -28.28
CA LYS A 121 -52.51 18.62 -26.93
C LYS A 121 -53.72 17.69 -26.89
N GLY A 122 -54.80 18.04 -27.59
CA GLY A 122 -55.99 17.18 -27.72
C GLY A 122 -55.70 15.89 -28.49
N LEU A 123 -54.95 15.96 -29.60
CA LEU A 123 -54.58 14.80 -30.41
C LEU A 123 -53.71 13.79 -29.65
N HIS A 124 -52.83 14.27 -28.77
CA HIS A 124 -51.97 13.43 -27.94
C HIS A 124 -52.57 13.08 -26.58
N GLN A 125 -53.86 13.32 -26.33
CA GLN A 125 -54.47 12.98 -25.05
C GLN A 125 -54.45 11.46 -24.81
N PRO A 126 -53.96 10.99 -23.64
CA PRO A 126 -53.90 9.57 -23.35
C PRO A 126 -55.32 8.98 -23.25
N MET A 127 -55.51 7.76 -23.76
CA MET A 127 -56.82 7.10 -23.76
C MET A 127 -57.15 6.51 -22.38
N THR A 128 -56.14 6.19 -21.58
CA THR A 128 -56.31 5.71 -20.20
C THR A 128 -55.56 6.58 -19.19
N LYS A 129 -55.81 6.33 -17.89
CA LYS A 129 -55.08 6.95 -16.78
C LYS A 129 -53.79 6.20 -16.43
N ASP A 130 -53.32 5.29 -17.29
CA ASP A 130 -52.07 4.57 -17.06
C ASP A 130 -50.86 5.50 -17.18
N LEU A 131 -49.94 5.42 -16.21
CA LEU A 131 -48.78 6.31 -16.14
C LEU A 131 -47.83 6.16 -17.34
N LYS A 132 -47.69 4.96 -17.92
CA LYS A 132 -46.83 4.75 -19.09
C LYS A 132 -47.46 5.34 -20.34
N GLU A 133 -48.78 5.23 -20.48
CA GLU A 133 -49.50 5.84 -21.59
C GLU A 133 -49.47 7.37 -21.51
N ILE A 134 -49.70 7.93 -20.31
CA ILE A 134 -49.57 9.38 -20.04
C ILE A 134 -48.15 9.86 -20.41
N GLY A 135 -47.11 9.13 -19.99
CA GLY A 135 -45.72 9.46 -20.32
C GLY A 135 -45.42 9.40 -21.82
N SER A 136 -45.93 8.38 -22.53
CA SER A 136 -45.78 8.22 -23.97
C SER A 136 -46.48 9.33 -24.75
N ALA A 137 -47.71 9.67 -24.36
CA ALA A 137 -48.47 10.80 -24.89
C ALA A 137 -47.71 12.13 -24.72
N LEU A 138 -47.21 12.39 -23.50
CA LEU A 138 -46.44 13.59 -23.21
C LEU A 138 -45.15 13.67 -24.04
N PHE A 139 -44.43 12.54 -24.18
CA PHE A 139 -43.20 12.49 -24.98
C PHE A 139 -43.46 12.81 -26.46
N LYS A 140 -44.54 12.27 -27.04
CA LYS A 140 -44.94 12.58 -28.43
C LYS A 140 -45.26 14.06 -28.59
N LEU A 141 -46.04 14.63 -27.67
CA LEU A 141 -46.38 16.06 -27.69
C LEU A 141 -45.11 16.94 -27.59
N ILE A 142 -44.20 16.64 -26.65
CA ILE A 142 -42.94 17.36 -26.49
C ILE A 142 -42.09 17.26 -27.77
N THR A 143 -42.05 16.09 -28.40
CA THR A 143 -41.30 15.88 -29.65
C THR A 143 -41.85 16.73 -30.78
N GLU A 144 -43.17 16.78 -30.97
CA GLU A 144 -43.80 17.63 -31.99
C GLU A 144 -43.57 19.12 -31.71
N VAL A 145 -43.68 19.56 -30.45
CA VAL A 145 -43.40 20.95 -30.06
C VAL A 145 -41.93 21.30 -30.32
N LYS A 146 -41.00 20.39 -30.01
CA LYS A 146 -39.57 20.58 -30.27
C LYS A 146 -39.28 20.72 -31.77
N GLU A 147 -39.92 19.91 -32.59
CA GLU A 147 -39.82 19.99 -34.05
C GLU A 147 -40.38 21.31 -34.58
N ASP A 148 -41.54 21.75 -34.10
CA ASP A 148 -42.13 23.06 -34.47
C ASP A 148 -41.22 24.22 -34.06
N ILE A 149 -40.67 24.22 -32.84
CA ILE A 149 -39.74 25.27 -32.38
C ILE A 149 -38.49 25.31 -33.26
N LYS A 150 -37.90 24.15 -33.57
CA LYS A 150 -36.74 24.09 -34.48
C LYS A 150 -37.10 24.63 -35.85
N HIS A 151 -38.27 24.27 -36.36
CA HIS A 151 -38.77 24.70 -37.65
C HIS A 151 -38.98 26.22 -37.71
N ASN A 152 -39.61 26.80 -36.69
CA ASN A 152 -39.77 28.25 -36.54
C ASN A 152 -38.43 28.98 -36.43
N LYS A 153 -37.47 28.40 -35.71
CA LYS A 153 -36.12 28.97 -35.59
C LYS A 153 -35.40 29.06 -36.94
N ASP A 154 -35.50 28.03 -37.77
CA ASP A 154 -34.73 27.92 -39.01
C ASP A 154 -35.33 28.75 -40.16
N VAL A 155 -36.67 28.81 -40.23
CA VAL A 155 -37.43 29.43 -41.33
C VAL A 155 -38.08 30.75 -40.94
N TRP A 156 -38.90 30.76 -39.89
CA TRP A 156 -39.83 31.87 -39.60
C TRP A 156 -39.20 33.02 -38.82
N ASN A 157 -38.13 32.79 -38.05
CA ASN A 157 -37.35 33.85 -37.40
C ASN A 157 -36.65 34.82 -38.38
N ARG A 158 -36.62 34.49 -39.69
CA ARG A 158 -36.15 35.40 -40.75
C ARG A 158 -37.25 36.34 -41.25
N VAL A 159 -38.51 35.96 -41.02
CA VAL A 159 -39.71 36.65 -41.53
C VAL A 159 -40.35 37.48 -40.43
N PHE A 160 -40.43 36.95 -39.21
CA PHE A 160 -40.97 37.60 -38.03
C PHE A 160 -39.85 38.01 -37.07
N VAL A 161 -40.14 38.97 -36.18
CA VAL A 161 -39.17 39.46 -35.20
C VAL A 161 -38.69 38.32 -34.31
N ARG A 162 -37.38 38.21 -34.14
CA ARG A 162 -36.75 37.18 -33.30
C ARG A 162 -37.01 37.48 -31.83
N GLY A 163 -37.96 36.79 -31.22
CA GLY A 163 -38.12 36.73 -29.77
C GLY A 163 -37.02 35.88 -29.12
N PHE A 164 -36.55 36.28 -27.94
CA PHE A 164 -35.71 35.42 -27.10
C PHE A 164 -36.60 34.47 -26.31
N LEU A 165 -36.46 33.15 -26.53
CA LEU A 165 -37.05 32.13 -25.68
C LEU A 165 -36.33 32.14 -24.32
N GLN A 166 -36.91 32.83 -23.33
CA GLN A 166 -36.47 32.72 -21.94
C GLN A 166 -37.19 31.53 -21.29
N LEU A 167 -36.57 30.34 -21.37
CA LEU A 167 -37.00 29.19 -20.58
C LEU A 167 -36.48 29.35 -19.13
N SER A 168 -37.11 30.24 -18.36
CA SER A 168 -36.87 30.36 -16.93
C SER A 168 -37.79 29.42 -16.14
N SER A 169 -37.34 28.97 -14.97
CA SER A 169 -38.16 28.22 -13.99
C SER A 169 -38.74 26.86 -14.43
N PHE A 170 -38.36 26.29 -15.58
CA PHE A 170 -38.82 24.95 -16.00
C PHE A 170 -38.49 23.84 -14.98
N HIS A 171 -37.41 24.05 -14.22
CA HIS A 171 -36.89 23.11 -13.21
C HIS A 171 -37.81 23.02 -11.98
N GLU A 172 -38.60 24.05 -11.68
CA GLU A 172 -39.49 24.09 -10.51
C GLU A 172 -40.55 22.96 -10.56
N GLY A 173 -41.09 22.67 -11.75
CA GLY A 173 -42.07 21.59 -11.95
C GLY A 173 -41.49 20.18 -11.74
N PHE A 174 -40.16 20.02 -11.77
CA PHE A 174 -39.47 18.74 -11.55
C PHE A 174 -38.84 18.63 -10.15
N ARG A 175 -38.83 19.72 -9.37
CA ARG A 175 -38.16 19.80 -8.06
C ARG A 175 -38.63 18.71 -7.09
N GLU A 176 -39.94 18.45 -7.01
CA GLU A 176 -40.50 17.44 -6.11
C GLU A 176 -40.18 15.99 -6.53
N ALA A 177 -40.02 15.74 -7.83
CA ALA A 177 -39.73 14.41 -8.37
C ALA A 177 -38.25 14.02 -8.22
N LEU A 178 -37.37 15.02 -8.13
CA LEU A 178 -35.92 14.83 -8.21
C LEU A 178 -35.34 13.96 -7.08
N PRO A 179 -35.72 14.10 -5.80
CA PRO A 179 -35.22 13.23 -4.74
C PRO A 179 -35.60 11.76 -4.94
N TYR A 180 -36.83 11.48 -5.40
CA TYR A 180 -37.28 10.12 -5.69
C TYR A 180 -36.44 9.49 -6.79
N TRP A 181 -36.15 10.27 -7.82
CA TRP A 181 -35.42 9.82 -8.98
C TRP A 181 -33.94 9.57 -8.66
N LEU A 182 -33.30 10.43 -7.86
CA LEU A 182 -31.96 10.19 -7.31
C LEU A 182 -31.89 8.95 -6.42
N ASN A 183 -32.86 8.78 -5.51
CA ASN A 183 -32.93 7.59 -4.67
C ASN A 183 -33.10 6.30 -5.49
N GLN A 184 -33.90 6.33 -6.55
CA GLN A 184 -34.07 5.19 -7.46
C GLN A 184 -32.77 4.89 -8.22
N ALA A 185 -32.05 5.92 -8.69
CA ALA A 185 -30.75 5.76 -9.34
C ALA A 185 -29.71 5.16 -8.39
N PHE A 186 -29.66 5.63 -7.14
CA PHE A 186 -28.82 5.07 -6.09
C PHE A 186 -29.15 3.60 -5.81
N SER A 187 -30.40 3.28 -5.50
CA SER A 187 -30.83 1.91 -5.17
C SER A 187 -30.58 0.94 -6.33
N THR A 188 -30.91 1.34 -7.56
CA THR A 188 -30.68 0.50 -8.74
C THR A 188 -29.19 0.23 -8.96
N THR A 189 -28.34 1.24 -8.72
CA THR A 189 -26.88 1.10 -8.84
C THR A 189 -26.33 0.20 -7.74
N GLN A 190 -26.78 0.40 -6.51
CA GLN A 190 -26.40 -0.42 -5.37
C GLN A 190 -26.76 -1.90 -5.58
N ASP A 191 -27.98 -2.21 -6.02
CA ASP A 191 -28.42 -3.59 -6.30
C ASP A 191 -27.57 -4.25 -7.39
N ARG A 192 -27.10 -3.48 -8.39
CA ARG A 192 -26.22 -4.00 -9.45
C ARG A 192 -24.83 -4.31 -8.90
N VAL A 193 -24.27 -3.42 -8.08
CA VAL A 193 -22.98 -3.63 -7.39
C VAL A 193 -23.06 -4.86 -6.47
N GLU A 194 -24.14 -5.00 -5.70
CA GLU A 194 -24.37 -6.15 -4.83
C GLU A 194 -24.40 -7.47 -5.60
N ARG A 195 -25.12 -7.51 -6.74
CA ARG A 195 -25.14 -8.69 -7.62
C ARG A 195 -23.77 -8.99 -8.23
N ALA A 196 -23.03 -7.96 -8.66
CA ALA A 196 -21.70 -8.13 -9.24
C ALA A 196 -20.73 -8.77 -8.23
N VAL A 197 -20.76 -8.35 -6.96
CA VAL A 197 -19.94 -8.96 -5.90
C VAL A 197 -20.40 -10.38 -5.53
N GLN A 198 -21.71 -10.65 -5.56
CA GLN A 198 -22.23 -11.99 -5.24
C GLN A 198 -21.77 -13.07 -6.22
N VAL A 199 -21.68 -12.75 -7.51
CA VAL A 199 -21.25 -13.71 -8.54
C VAL A 199 -19.73 -13.81 -8.66
N ASP A 200 -19.00 -12.87 -8.08
CA ASP A 200 -17.55 -12.79 -8.16
C ASP A 200 -16.85 -13.97 -7.48
N GLN A 201 -15.84 -14.52 -8.15
CA GLN A 201 -14.98 -15.58 -7.64
C GLN A 201 -13.63 -15.06 -7.12
N LEU A 202 -13.43 -13.73 -7.11
CA LEU A 202 -12.21 -13.05 -6.63
C LEU A 202 -10.96 -13.55 -7.37
N GLN A 203 -11.07 -13.66 -8.69
CA GLN A 203 -9.96 -14.04 -9.57
C GLN A 203 -9.52 -12.82 -10.40
N PRO A 204 -8.21 -12.66 -10.65
CA PRO A 204 -7.72 -11.56 -11.47
C PRO A 204 -8.17 -11.73 -12.93
N LEU A 205 -8.49 -10.63 -13.60
CA LEU A 205 -8.88 -10.62 -15.00
C LEU A 205 -7.65 -10.81 -15.91
N GLN A 206 -7.46 -12.02 -16.42
CA GLN A 206 -6.37 -12.35 -17.37
C GLN A 206 -6.66 -11.95 -18.83
N ILE A 207 -7.38 -10.85 -19.06
CA ILE A 207 -7.80 -10.45 -20.42
C ILE A 207 -6.83 -9.41 -20.98
N GLY A 208 -5.88 -9.85 -21.81
CA GLY A 208 -5.01 -8.97 -22.62
C GLY A 208 -3.51 -9.06 -22.30
N ALA A 209 -2.72 -8.18 -22.94
CA ALA A 209 -1.25 -8.14 -22.81
C ALA A 209 -0.74 -7.48 -21.52
N VAL A 210 -1.62 -6.78 -20.79
CA VAL A 210 -1.32 -6.19 -19.47
C VAL A 210 -2.24 -6.86 -18.44
N PRO A 211 -1.69 -7.51 -17.40
CA PRO A 211 -2.51 -8.21 -16.42
C PRO A 211 -3.33 -7.21 -15.60
N ILE A 212 -4.66 -7.34 -15.65
CA ILE A 212 -5.57 -6.59 -14.80
C ILE A 212 -5.63 -7.32 -13.46
N LYS A 213 -5.04 -6.69 -12.42
CA LYS A 213 -4.87 -7.31 -11.10
C LYS A 213 -6.14 -7.37 -10.25
N HIS A 214 -7.21 -6.70 -10.66
CA HIS A 214 -8.51 -6.68 -9.99
C HIS A 214 -9.53 -7.62 -10.66
N SER A 215 -10.59 -7.94 -9.93
CA SER A 215 -11.66 -8.85 -10.33
C SER A 215 -12.65 -8.22 -11.32
N SER A 216 -13.55 -9.05 -11.88
CA SER A 216 -14.67 -8.58 -12.69
C SER A 216 -15.63 -7.68 -11.90
N SER A 217 -15.83 -7.93 -10.61
CA SER A 217 -16.77 -7.13 -9.82
C SER A 217 -16.33 -5.68 -9.67
N ALA A 218 -15.02 -5.42 -9.60
CA ALA A 218 -14.48 -4.07 -9.54
C ALA A 218 -14.79 -3.29 -10.84
N VAL A 219 -14.57 -3.92 -12.00
CA VAL A 219 -14.87 -3.32 -13.31
C VAL A 219 -16.38 -3.08 -13.47
N ASP A 220 -17.19 -4.09 -13.15
CA ASP A 220 -18.65 -4.01 -13.25
C ASP A 220 -19.21 -2.93 -12.31
N SER A 221 -18.64 -2.77 -11.11
CA SER A 221 -19.05 -1.74 -10.16
C SER A 221 -18.78 -0.34 -10.67
N VAL A 222 -17.61 -0.11 -11.30
CA VAL A 222 -17.30 1.18 -11.94
C VAL A 222 -18.23 1.45 -13.12
N ALA A 223 -18.50 0.44 -13.95
CA ALA A 223 -19.47 0.55 -15.04
C ALA A 223 -20.89 0.87 -14.54
N CYS A 224 -21.27 0.39 -13.35
CA CYS A 224 -22.55 0.72 -12.73
C CYS A 224 -22.62 2.16 -12.20
N ILE A 225 -21.49 2.75 -11.79
CA ILE A 225 -21.42 4.14 -11.33
C ILE A 225 -21.40 5.13 -12.51
N GLN A 226 -20.84 4.76 -13.66
CA GLN A 226 -20.71 5.65 -14.82
C GLN A 226 -22.02 6.33 -15.29
N PRO A 227 -23.19 5.66 -15.31
CA PRO A 227 -24.47 6.31 -15.59
C PRO A 227 -24.84 7.46 -14.64
N ILE A 228 -24.40 7.41 -13.38
CA ILE A 228 -24.63 8.50 -12.41
C ILE A 228 -23.87 9.76 -12.84
N TYR A 229 -22.64 9.61 -13.37
CA TYR A 229 -21.86 10.73 -13.89
C TYR A 229 -22.46 11.30 -15.17
N GLN A 230 -22.88 10.43 -16.09
CA GLN A 230 -23.56 10.85 -17.33
C GLN A 230 -24.85 11.59 -17.03
N LEU A 231 -25.58 11.10 -16.04
CA LEU A 231 -26.78 11.75 -15.57
C LEU A 231 -26.50 13.16 -15.04
N TRP A 232 -25.52 13.31 -14.13
CA TRP A 232 -25.18 14.63 -13.60
C TRP A 232 -24.93 15.64 -14.74
N ASP A 233 -24.21 15.22 -15.78
CA ASP A 233 -23.93 16.05 -16.95
C ASP A 233 -25.22 16.40 -17.73
N GLN A 234 -26.09 15.42 -17.96
CA GLN A 234 -27.35 15.60 -18.69
C GLN A 234 -28.38 16.43 -17.92
N LEU A 235 -28.38 16.36 -16.58
CA LEU A 235 -29.34 17.09 -15.75
C LEU A 235 -29.14 18.59 -15.88
N SER A 236 -27.88 19.05 -15.97
CA SER A 236 -27.52 20.46 -16.22
C SER A 236 -28.39 21.46 -15.45
N TRP A 237 -28.61 21.18 -14.15
CA TRP A 237 -29.61 21.90 -13.35
C TRP A 237 -29.28 23.41 -13.31
N PRO A 238 -30.26 24.29 -13.60
CA PRO A 238 -30.02 25.71 -13.82
C PRO A 238 -29.83 26.50 -12.52
N ASP A 239 -30.53 26.11 -11.45
CA ASP A 239 -30.42 26.79 -10.15
C ASP A 239 -29.11 26.42 -9.45
N PRO A 240 -28.24 27.38 -9.09
CA PRO A 240 -26.91 27.10 -8.55
C PRO A 240 -26.95 26.51 -7.13
N GLU A 241 -27.90 26.91 -6.27
CA GLU A 241 -28.02 26.40 -4.90
C GLU A 241 -28.46 24.94 -4.92
N GLU A 242 -29.51 24.64 -5.68
CA GLU A 242 -30.04 23.29 -5.84
C GLU A 242 -29.04 22.39 -6.56
N ALA A 243 -28.35 22.89 -7.60
CA ALA A 243 -27.29 22.15 -8.27
C ALA A 243 -26.17 21.75 -7.29
N PHE A 244 -25.81 22.63 -6.34
CA PHE A 244 -24.87 22.29 -5.28
C PHE A 244 -25.41 21.19 -4.36
N MET A 245 -26.67 21.29 -3.92
CA MET A 245 -27.30 20.26 -3.08
C MET A 245 -27.37 18.90 -3.79
N LEU A 246 -27.67 18.89 -5.08
CA LEU A 246 -27.69 17.68 -5.90
C LEU A 246 -26.30 17.08 -6.04
N MET A 247 -25.26 17.89 -6.28
CA MET A 247 -23.86 17.43 -6.30
C MET A 247 -23.45 16.81 -4.98
N VAL A 248 -23.81 17.44 -3.86
CA VAL A 248 -23.57 16.92 -2.50
C VAL A 248 -24.24 15.55 -2.35
N LYS A 249 -25.50 15.42 -2.78
CA LYS A 249 -26.23 14.15 -2.71
C LYS A 249 -25.62 13.07 -3.61
N THR A 250 -25.30 13.39 -4.86
CA THR A 250 -24.67 12.46 -5.80
C THR A 250 -23.29 12.00 -5.31
N THR A 251 -22.51 12.92 -4.74
CA THR A 251 -21.20 12.61 -4.14
C THR A 251 -21.37 11.67 -2.95
N GLU A 252 -22.33 11.94 -2.07
CA GLU A 252 -22.66 11.09 -0.92
C GLU A 252 -23.03 9.67 -1.39
N ASP A 253 -23.89 9.56 -2.39
CA ASP A 253 -24.41 8.30 -2.92
C ASP A 253 -23.30 7.45 -3.56
N VAL A 254 -22.42 8.04 -4.38
CA VAL A 254 -21.26 7.35 -4.94
C VAL A 254 -20.30 6.90 -3.84
N CYS A 255 -20.03 7.75 -2.84
CA CYS A 255 -19.20 7.38 -1.70
C CYS A 255 -19.79 6.21 -0.91
N LYS A 256 -21.11 6.21 -0.66
CA LYS A 256 -21.82 5.12 0.02
C LYS A 256 -21.78 3.81 -0.77
N ILE A 257 -21.99 3.85 -2.10
CA ILE A 257 -21.90 2.66 -2.96
C ILE A 257 -20.50 2.05 -2.86
N VAL A 258 -19.45 2.87 -2.97
CA VAL A 258 -18.06 2.40 -2.89
C VAL A 258 -17.71 1.85 -1.51
N VAL A 259 -18.15 2.50 -0.43
CA VAL A 259 -17.94 1.98 0.93
C VAL A 259 -18.71 0.67 1.14
N ASN A 260 -19.94 0.55 0.65
CA ASN A 260 -20.72 -0.68 0.73
C ASN A 260 -20.03 -1.83 -0.04
N TYR A 261 -19.50 -1.55 -1.23
CA TYR A 261 -18.70 -2.51 -1.99
C TYR A 261 -17.55 -3.10 -1.15
N SER A 262 -16.84 -2.27 -0.38
CA SER A 262 -15.77 -2.76 0.51
C SER A 262 -16.27 -3.72 1.59
N HIS A 263 -17.46 -3.49 2.14
CA HIS A 263 -18.08 -4.36 3.12
C HIS A 263 -18.55 -5.68 2.49
N LEU A 264 -19.12 -5.63 1.28
CA LEU A 264 -19.55 -6.81 0.53
C LEU A 264 -18.37 -7.70 0.14
N LEU A 265 -17.27 -7.12 -0.35
CA LEU A 265 -16.04 -7.87 -0.65
C LEU A 265 -15.51 -8.61 0.59
N LYS A 266 -15.52 -7.94 1.75
CA LYS A 266 -15.07 -8.53 3.02
C LYS A 266 -15.93 -9.71 3.45
N GLN A 267 -17.23 -9.68 3.19
CA GLN A 267 -18.12 -10.82 3.43
C GLN A 267 -17.86 -11.93 2.39
N ARG A 268 -17.71 -11.56 1.12
CA ARG A 268 -17.47 -12.50 0.02
C ARG A 268 -16.19 -13.32 0.21
N VAL A 269 -15.08 -12.65 0.54
CA VAL A 269 -13.79 -13.33 0.74
C VAL A 269 -13.81 -14.26 1.95
N ARG A 270 -14.59 -13.95 3.00
CA ARG A 270 -14.74 -14.86 4.16
C ARG A 270 -15.43 -16.15 3.74
N VAL A 271 -16.54 -16.06 3.02
CA VAL A 271 -17.31 -17.23 2.54
C VAL A 271 -16.48 -18.10 1.59
N LEU A 272 -15.73 -17.48 0.66
CA LEU A 272 -14.90 -18.22 -0.28
C LEU A 272 -13.66 -18.81 0.42
N SER A 273 -13.02 -18.07 1.34
CA SER A 273 -11.82 -18.52 2.07
C SER A 273 -12.09 -19.66 3.05
N GLU A 274 -13.31 -19.84 3.57
CA GLU A 274 -13.63 -20.94 4.49
C GLU A 274 -13.62 -22.31 3.78
N ASN A 275 -13.89 -22.33 2.48
CA ASN A 275 -14.07 -23.55 1.69
C ASN A 275 -12.89 -23.85 0.73
N SER A 276 -11.83 -23.03 0.77
CA SER A 276 -10.69 -23.14 -0.14
C SER A 276 -9.39 -23.44 0.60
N ASP A 277 -8.37 -23.89 -0.15
CA ASP A 277 -7.03 -24.12 0.36
C ASP A 277 -6.36 -22.80 0.78
N HIS A 278 -5.35 -22.91 1.65
CA HIS A 278 -4.67 -21.75 2.23
C HIS A 278 -4.04 -20.82 1.18
N GLY A 279 -3.42 -21.37 0.13
CA GLY A 279 -2.81 -20.59 -0.95
C GLY A 279 -3.84 -19.87 -1.82
N SER A 280 -4.91 -20.55 -2.21
CA SER A 280 -6.05 -19.93 -2.90
C SER A 280 -6.67 -18.80 -2.06
N ALA A 281 -6.74 -18.95 -0.75
CA ALA A 281 -7.23 -17.90 0.13
C ALA A 281 -6.29 -16.69 0.24
N ILE A 282 -4.97 -16.87 0.12
CA ILE A 282 -3.99 -15.77 0.01
C ILE A 282 -4.20 -15.04 -1.33
N ASN A 283 -4.36 -15.78 -2.42
CA ASN A 283 -4.58 -15.24 -3.75
C ASN A 283 -5.85 -14.37 -3.81
N MET A 284 -6.96 -14.84 -3.26
CA MET A 284 -8.20 -14.07 -3.16
C MET A 284 -8.04 -12.79 -2.33
N LEU A 285 -7.28 -12.83 -1.23
CA LEU A 285 -7.00 -11.62 -0.44
C LEU A 285 -6.18 -10.59 -1.22
N CYS A 286 -5.29 -11.04 -2.11
CA CYS A 286 -4.55 -10.13 -3.00
C CYS A 286 -5.49 -9.42 -3.98
N VAL A 287 -6.40 -10.17 -4.60
CA VAL A 287 -7.42 -9.60 -5.51
C VAL A 287 -8.31 -8.60 -4.77
N VAL A 288 -8.77 -8.91 -3.55
CA VAL A 288 -9.56 -7.99 -2.73
C VAL A 288 -8.81 -6.68 -2.45
N VAL A 289 -7.51 -6.73 -2.15
CA VAL A 289 -6.71 -5.52 -1.95
C VAL A 289 -6.68 -4.68 -3.24
N ASN A 290 -6.50 -5.31 -4.39
CA ASN A 290 -6.47 -4.62 -5.68
C ASN A 290 -7.83 -4.02 -6.06
N ASP A 291 -8.93 -4.72 -5.77
CA ASP A 291 -10.30 -4.25 -6.01
C ASP A 291 -10.59 -2.99 -5.18
N LEU A 292 -10.20 -3.01 -3.91
CA LEU A 292 -10.32 -1.85 -3.02
C LEU A 292 -9.46 -0.67 -3.49
N GLU A 293 -8.23 -0.92 -3.95
CA GLU A 293 -7.35 0.10 -4.52
C GLU A 293 -7.93 0.69 -5.82
N HIS A 294 -8.53 -0.16 -6.66
CA HIS A 294 -9.20 0.28 -7.88
C HIS A 294 -10.35 1.24 -7.55
N MET A 295 -11.22 0.87 -6.61
CA MET A 295 -12.31 1.73 -6.13
C MET A 295 -11.81 3.00 -5.44
N ARG A 296 -10.67 2.94 -4.75
CA ARG A 296 -9.99 4.12 -4.20
C ARG A 296 -9.60 5.10 -5.31
N SER A 297 -9.01 4.60 -6.40
CA SER A 297 -8.63 5.43 -7.55
C SER A 297 -9.82 6.11 -8.24
N VAL A 298 -11.00 5.46 -8.23
CA VAL A 298 -12.25 6.01 -8.76
C VAL A 298 -12.71 7.19 -7.92
N LEU A 299 -12.68 7.07 -6.59
CA LEU A 299 -13.00 8.17 -5.68
C LEU A 299 -11.97 9.32 -5.75
N GLU A 300 -10.70 9.03 -6.00
CA GLU A 300 -9.69 10.07 -6.23
C GLU A 300 -10.03 10.93 -7.46
N LYS A 301 -10.51 10.29 -8.54
CA LYS A 301 -10.92 10.93 -9.80
C LYS A 301 -12.33 11.54 -9.78
N LEU A 302 -13.08 11.36 -8.69
CA LEU A 302 -14.45 11.85 -8.55
C LEU A 302 -14.65 13.35 -8.86
N PRO A 303 -13.77 14.28 -8.40
CA PRO A 303 -13.93 15.70 -8.69
C PRO A 303 -13.86 16.05 -10.18
N VAL A 304 -13.05 15.29 -10.93
CA VAL A 304 -12.89 15.46 -12.38
C VAL A 304 -14.12 14.91 -13.11
N GLN A 305 -14.57 13.70 -12.74
CA GLN A 305 -15.72 13.06 -13.37
C GLN A 305 -17.02 13.86 -13.18
N LEU A 306 -17.22 14.44 -12.00
CA LEU A 306 -18.38 15.27 -11.67
C LEU A 306 -18.21 16.76 -12.01
N LYS A 307 -17.08 17.15 -12.62
CA LYS A 307 -16.78 18.54 -13.02
C LYS A 307 -16.99 19.56 -11.88
N TRP A 308 -16.42 19.28 -10.71
CA TRP A 308 -16.58 20.14 -9.52
C TRP A 308 -16.14 21.59 -9.76
N GLU A 309 -15.11 21.80 -10.58
CA GLU A 309 -14.61 23.13 -10.94
C GLU A 309 -15.67 23.95 -11.69
N GLY A 310 -16.33 23.36 -12.69
CA GLY A 310 -17.40 24.03 -13.42
C GLY A 310 -18.63 24.33 -12.56
N LEU A 311 -18.91 23.53 -11.54
CA LEU A 311 -19.96 23.86 -10.56
C LEU A 311 -19.52 24.98 -9.62
N ARG A 312 -18.27 24.96 -9.15
CA ARG A 312 -17.70 25.98 -8.25
C ARG A 312 -17.82 27.37 -8.84
N GLU A 313 -17.48 27.54 -10.12
CA GLU A 313 -17.63 28.82 -10.83
C GLU A 313 -19.08 29.31 -10.84
N ARG A 314 -20.04 28.40 -11.11
CA ARG A 314 -21.47 28.73 -11.11
C ARG A 314 -22.01 29.10 -9.73
N THR A 315 -21.47 28.51 -8.67
CA THR A 315 -21.95 28.71 -7.29
C THR A 315 -21.19 29.77 -6.51
N GLN A 316 -20.14 30.39 -7.07
CA GLN A 316 -19.23 31.27 -6.34
C GLN A 316 -19.92 32.45 -5.61
N ASN A 317 -21.02 32.95 -6.17
CA ASN A 317 -21.77 34.08 -5.61
C ASN A 317 -22.71 33.69 -4.47
N VAL A 318 -22.96 32.39 -4.29
CA VAL A 318 -24.03 31.88 -3.42
C VAL A 318 -23.51 30.93 -2.36
N ILE A 319 -22.52 30.09 -2.70
CA ILE A 319 -21.86 29.17 -1.79
C ILE A 319 -20.43 29.64 -1.57
N GLY A 320 -20.06 29.88 -0.32
CA GLY A 320 -18.70 30.25 0.06
C GLY A 320 -17.70 29.14 -0.30
N GLN A 321 -16.50 29.52 -0.73
CA GLN A 321 -15.46 28.57 -1.13
C GLN A 321 -15.15 27.53 -0.05
N SER A 322 -15.09 27.96 1.22
CA SER A 322 -14.85 27.08 2.36
C SER A 322 -15.97 26.04 2.55
N GLN A 323 -17.22 26.41 2.32
CA GLN A 323 -18.36 25.48 2.40
C GLN A 323 -18.32 24.46 1.26
N PHE A 324 -18.02 24.90 0.04
CA PHE A 324 -17.87 24.01 -1.11
C PHE A 324 -16.77 22.97 -0.86
N GLU A 325 -15.59 23.43 -0.44
CA GLU A 325 -14.45 22.56 -0.17
C GLU A 325 -14.72 21.63 1.00
N ASN A 326 -15.18 22.17 2.14
CA ASN A 326 -15.40 21.37 3.34
C ASN A 326 -16.50 20.33 3.15
N THR A 327 -17.59 20.59 2.42
CA THR A 327 -18.66 19.60 2.27
C THR A 327 -18.29 18.49 1.31
N LEU A 328 -17.90 18.82 0.07
CA LEU A 328 -17.63 17.80 -0.96
C LEU A 328 -16.32 17.06 -0.72
N HIS A 329 -15.23 17.77 -0.37
CA HIS A 329 -13.96 17.10 -0.12
C HIS A 329 -13.97 16.30 1.18
N SER A 330 -14.69 16.73 2.23
CA SER A 330 -14.81 15.93 3.46
C SER A 330 -15.49 14.59 3.22
N GLN A 331 -16.60 14.57 2.45
CA GLN A 331 -17.28 13.31 2.10
C GLN A 331 -16.37 12.36 1.32
N LYS A 332 -15.71 12.87 0.28
CA LYS A 332 -14.71 12.11 -0.48
C LYS A 332 -13.59 11.60 0.43
N HIS A 333 -13.05 12.45 1.31
CA HIS A 333 -11.94 12.10 2.18
C HIS A 333 -12.34 11.06 3.24
N GLN A 334 -13.55 11.14 3.78
CA GLN A 334 -14.10 10.14 4.71
C GLN A 334 -14.23 8.76 4.03
N ALA A 335 -14.71 8.71 2.80
CA ALA A 335 -14.81 7.47 2.02
C ALA A 335 -13.41 6.90 1.70
N LEU A 336 -12.47 7.74 1.24
CA LEU A 336 -11.07 7.34 0.99
C LEU A 336 -10.36 6.82 2.24
N SER A 337 -10.60 7.47 3.40
CA SER A 337 -10.06 7.03 4.70
C SER A 337 -10.62 5.66 5.10
N THR A 338 -11.92 5.44 4.86
CA THR A 338 -12.57 4.16 5.12
C THR A 338 -11.98 3.05 4.24
N LEU A 339 -11.83 3.28 2.93
CA LEU A 339 -11.17 2.33 2.03
C LEU A 339 -9.73 2.05 2.43
N SER A 340 -8.96 3.10 2.76
CA SER A 340 -7.57 2.95 3.20
C SER A 340 -7.46 2.10 4.47
N ARG A 341 -8.42 2.22 5.39
CA ARG A 341 -8.51 1.38 6.58
C ARG A 341 -8.85 -0.07 6.23
N GLU A 342 -9.77 -0.30 5.29
CA GLU A 342 -10.11 -1.66 4.85
C GLU A 342 -8.96 -2.33 4.07
N ILE A 343 -8.24 -1.59 3.22
CA ILE A 343 -7.01 -2.06 2.54
C ILE A 343 -5.98 -2.51 3.58
N LYS A 344 -5.68 -1.67 4.57
CA LYS A 344 -4.78 -2.02 5.68
C LYS A 344 -5.29 -3.24 6.48
N SER A 345 -6.60 -3.36 6.68
CA SER A 345 -7.23 -4.50 7.38
C SER A 345 -7.08 -5.81 6.58
N ALA A 346 -7.24 -5.75 5.25
CA ALA A 346 -7.06 -6.88 4.34
C ALA A 346 -5.58 -7.30 4.29
N LEU A 347 -4.65 -6.34 4.14
CA LEU A 347 -3.21 -6.57 4.19
C LEU A 347 -2.76 -7.18 5.53
N ALA A 348 -3.30 -6.71 6.66
CA ALA A 348 -3.02 -7.31 7.97
C ALA A 348 -3.56 -8.74 8.10
N THR A 349 -4.68 -9.06 7.44
CA THR A 349 -5.24 -10.41 7.43
C THR A 349 -4.41 -11.35 6.55
N LEU A 350 -3.96 -10.87 5.39
CA LEU A 350 -2.99 -11.55 4.54
C LEU A 350 -1.67 -11.81 5.30
N GLY A 351 -1.10 -10.79 5.92
CA GLY A 351 0.10 -10.91 6.75
C GLY A 351 -0.06 -11.97 7.86
N ARG A 352 -1.18 -11.95 8.61
CA ARG A 352 -1.44 -12.97 9.66
C ARG A 352 -1.47 -14.40 9.12
N LYS A 353 -2.03 -14.63 7.92
CA LYS A 353 -2.02 -15.96 7.31
C LYS A 353 -0.58 -16.40 7.00
N LEU A 354 0.20 -15.53 6.34
CA LEU A 354 1.63 -15.78 6.08
C LEU A 354 2.42 -16.04 7.37
N TYR A 355 2.17 -15.27 8.44
CA TYR A 355 2.84 -15.49 9.73
C TYR A 355 2.54 -16.87 10.32
N THR A 356 1.29 -17.32 10.22
CA THR A 356 0.86 -18.62 10.73
C THR A 356 1.58 -19.74 9.98
N ASP A 357 1.72 -19.61 8.67
CA ASP A 357 2.41 -20.61 7.83
C ASP A 357 3.92 -20.61 8.09
N ILE A 358 4.55 -19.43 8.21
CA ILE A 358 5.96 -19.30 8.61
C ILE A 358 6.18 -19.97 9.97
N GLU A 359 5.30 -19.74 10.95
CA GLU A 359 5.38 -20.34 12.28
C GLU A 359 5.23 -21.87 12.22
N ILE A 360 4.32 -22.41 11.41
CA ILE A 360 4.15 -23.86 11.19
C ILE A 360 5.44 -24.45 10.60
N HIS A 361 6.01 -23.81 9.59
CA HIS A 361 7.26 -24.25 8.97
C HIS A 361 8.43 -24.20 9.96
N VAL A 362 8.61 -23.11 10.71
CA VAL A 362 9.68 -22.99 11.72
C VAL A 362 9.49 -24.02 12.84
N ARG A 363 8.26 -24.26 13.31
CA ARG A 363 7.95 -25.29 14.31
C ARG A 363 8.26 -26.71 13.79
N SER A 364 8.02 -26.98 12.50
CA SER A 364 8.38 -28.27 11.90
C SER A 364 9.90 -28.52 11.91
N MET A 365 10.72 -27.46 11.87
CA MET A 365 12.19 -27.54 11.97
C MET A 365 12.66 -27.96 13.37
N SER A 366 11.84 -27.71 14.42
CA SER A 366 12.14 -28.07 15.81
C SER A 366 11.72 -29.50 16.17
N THR A 367 10.74 -30.08 15.47
CA THR A 367 10.18 -31.39 15.84
C THR A 367 11.04 -32.59 15.41
N ARG A 368 11.75 -33.13 16.42
CA ARG A 368 12.05 -34.55 16.70
C ARG A 368 12.93 -35.39 15.77
N ARG A 369 13.81 -36.13 16.47
CA ARG A 369 14.50 -37.41 16.16
C ARG A 369 15.80 -37.32 15.37
N ARG A 370 16.88 -37.69 16.08
CA ARG A 370 18.14 -38.24 15.57
C ARG A 370 17.86 -39.41 14.62
N ILE A 371 17.66 -39.15 13.34
CA ILE A 371 17.74 -40.10 12.21
C ILE A 371 18.38 -39.28 11.08
N PRO A 372 19.32 -39.84 10.28
CA PRO A 372 20.56 -39.15 9.91
C PRO A 372 20.28 -37.73 9.44
N SER A 373 20.94 -36.78 10.10
CA SER A 373 20.67 -35.35 10.02
C SER A 373 20.35 -34.90 8.60
N LYS A 374 19.07 -34.58 8.34
CA LYS A 374 18.74 -33.60 7.31
C LYS A 374 19.68 -32.42 7.53
N SER A 375 20.39 -32.00 6.48
CA SER A 375 21.29 -30.86 6.53
C SER A 375 20.54 -29.63 7.04
N THR A 376 21.27 -28.61 7.52
CA THR A 376 20.64 -27.32 7.87
C THR A 376 19.84 -26.75 6.71
N GLU A 377 20.31 -27.01 5.47
CA GLU A 377 19.69 -26.62 4.22
C GLU A 377 18.37 -27.36 3.98
N ASP A 378 18.35 -28.69 4.12
CA ASP A 378 17.14 -29.51 3.95
C ASP A 378 16.02 -29.15 4.94
N ALA A 379 16.39 -28.65 6.12
CA ALA A 379 15.44 -28.20 7.13
C ALA A 379 14.82 -26.83 6.77
N ALA A 380 15.59 -25.93 6.17
CA ALA A 380 15.12 -24.60 5.76
C ALA A 380 14.38 -24.60 4.41
N ALA A 381 14.71 -25.54 3.51
CA ALA A 381 14.19 -25.58 2.15
C ALA A 381 12.65 -25.53 2.01
N PRO A 382 11.84 -26.19 2.86
CA PRO A 382 10.38 -26.08 2.76
C PRO A 382 9.85 -24.66 3.00
N LEU A 383 10.44 -23.93 3.96
CA LEU A 383 10.06 -22.55 4.24
C LEU A 383 10.47 -21.63 3.09
N MET A 384 11.67 -21.81 2.55
CA MET A 384 12.18 -20.98 1.47
C MET A 384 11.34 -21.14 0.20
N ARG A 385 11.01 -22.37 -0.19
CA ARG A 385 10.14 -22.62 -1.37
C ARG A 385 8.75 -22.01 -1.19
N TYR A 386 8.18 -22.11 0.01
CA TYR A 386 6.90 -21.48 0.32
C TYR A 386 6.98 -19.95 0.18
N LEU A 387 8.00 -19.32 0.80
CA LEU A 387 8.15 -17.87 0.72
C LEU A 387 8.45 -17.38 -0.69
N GLU A 388 9.29 -18.09 -1.44
CA GLU A 388 9.55 -17.78 -2.86
C GLU A 388 8.25 -17.79 -3.66
N GLN A 389 7.46 -18.86 -3.55
CA GLN A 389 6.19 -19.00 -4.27
C GLN A 389 5.17 -17.90 -3.90
N GLU A 390 4.97 -17.64 -2.60
CA GLU A 390 3.98 -16.68 -2.13
C GLU A 390 4.41 -15.23 -2.39
N LEU A 391 5.70 -14.89 -2.19
CA LEU A 391 6.23 -13.55 -2.46
C LEU A 391 6.29 -13.25 -3.95
N GLU A 392 6.63 -14.23 -4.80
CA GLU A 392 6.59 -14.09 -6.26
C GLU A 392 5.15 -13.81 -6.73
N TYR A 393 4.19 -14.64 -6.29
CA TYR A 393 2.78 -14.43 -6.62
C TYR A 393 2.30 -13.04 -6.18
N MET A 394 2.63 -12.63 -4.95
CA MET A 394 2.25 -11.31 -4.44
C MET A 394 2.92 -10.17 -5.20
N ASN A 395 4.21 -10.28 -5.55
CA ASN A 395 4.91 -9.25 -6.33
C ASN A 395 4.28 -9.07 -7.72
N GLU A 396 3.88 -10.17 -8.36
CA GLU A 396 3.20 -10.12 -9.66
C GLU A 396 1.76 -9.60 -9.55
N ASN A 397 1.01 -10.03 -8.54
CA ASN A 397 -0.44 -9.85 -8.47
C ASN A 397 -0.91 -8.74 -7.54
N LEU A 398 -0.11 -8.20 -6.62
CA LEU A 398 -0.48 -7.02 -5.81
C LEU A 398 -0.02 -5.71 -6.47
N VAL A 399 -0.67 -4.61 -6.08
CA VAL A 399 -0.12 -3.26 -6.31
C VAL A 399 1.20 -3.10 -5.55
N GLN A 400 2.22 -2.56 -6.21
CA GLN A 400 3.59 -2.54 -5.68
C GLN A 400 3.72 -1.80 -4.34
N GLU A 401 3.00 -0.69 -4.16
CA GLU A 401 3.00 0.06 -2.89
C GLU A 401 2.49 -0.82 -1.73
N ASN A 402 1.42 -1.58 -1.97
CA ASN A 402 0.83 -2.49 -1.00
C ASN A 402 1.75 -3.69 -0.72
N PHE A 403 2.39 -4.27 -1.75
CA PHE A 403 3.40 -5.32 -1.57
C PHE A 403 4.60 -4.83 -0.73
N ASN A 404 5.18 -3.69 -1.10
CA ASN A 404 6.31 -3.10 -0.36
C ASN A 404 5.95 -2.80 1.11
N SER A 405 4.70 -2.41 1.37
CA SER A 405 4.20 -2.18 2.74
C SER A 405 4.08 -3.45 3.58
N LEU A 406 3.92 -4.62 2.96
CA LEU A 406 3.84 -5.92 3.65
C LEU A 406 5.21 -6.47 4.05
N LEU A 407 6.26 -6.18 3.27
CA LEU A 407 7.60 -6.75 3.47
C LEU A 407 8.17 -6.44 4.85
N THR A 408 8.03 -5.20 5.33
CA THR A 408 8.59 -4.81 6.64
C THR A 408 7.89 -5.53 7.81
N PRO A 409 6.55 -5.53 7.93
CA PRO A 409 5.85 -6.35 8.92
C PRO A 409 6.13 -7.85 8.81
N LEU A 410 6.26 -8.39 7.60
CA LEU A 410 6.60 -9.81 7.37
C LEU A 410 7.99 -10.16 7.91
N TRP A 411 8.98 -9.33 7.63
CA TRP A 411 10.33 -9.50 8.16
C TRP A 411 10.36 -9.44 9.69
N GLU A 412 9.81 -8.39 10.29
CA GLU A 412 9.81 -8.20 11.74
C GLU A 412 9.12 -9.36 12.48
N ASN A 413 7.98 -9.82 11.97
CA ASN A 413 7.30 -10.97 12.57
C ASN A 413 8.06 -12.28 12.34
N SER A 414 8.71 -12.47 11.21
CA SER A 414 9.55 -13.65 10.96
C SER A 414 10.71 -13.73 11.97
N VAL A 415 11.40 -12.62 12.21
CA VAL A 415 12.46 -12.52 13.23
C VAL A 415 11.90 -12.79 14.64
N LYS A 416 10.73 -12.24 14.97
CA LYS A 416 10.06 -12.48 16.26
C LYS A 416 9.66 -13.94 16.44
N ILE A 417 9.13 -14.60 15.40
CA ILE A 417 8.79 -16.04 15.43
C ILE A 417 10.06 -16.85 15.72
N LEU A 418 11.17 -16.59 15.01
CA LEU A 418 12.44 -17.30 15.25
C LEU A 418 12.95 -17.08 16.68
N HIS A 419 12.88 -15.85 17.18
CA HIS A 419 13.29 -15.51 18.54
C HIS A 419 12.42 -16.18 19.62
N GLN A 420 11.10 -16.18 19.43
CA GLN A 420 10.16 -16.87 20.33
C GLN A 420 10.38 -18.38 20.32
N MET A 421 10.60 -18.98 19.15
CA MET A 421 10.88 -20.41 19.02
C MET A 421 12.20 -20.79 19.70
N PHE A 422 13.25 -19.97 19.58
CA PHE A 422 14.51 -20.16 20.29
C PHE A 422 14.31 -20.17 21.81
N ASN A 423 13.61 -19.17 22.36
CA ASN A 423 13.38 -19.07 23.80
C ASN A 423 12.58 -20.26 24.36
N GLN A 424 11.56 -20.73 23.62
CA GLN A 424 10.74 -21.88 24.01
C GLN A 424 11.51 -23.21 24.05
N HIS A 425 12.55 -23.37 23.23
CA HIS A 425 13.32 -24.62 23.11
C HIS A 425 14.71 -24.54 23.75
N SER A 426 15.03 -23.44 24.45
CA SER A 426 16.34 -23.18 25.08
C SER A 426 16.82 -24.24 26.10
N GLN A 427 15.90 -25.06 26.62
CA GLN A 427 16.19 -26.10 27.63
C GLN A 427 16.22 -27.54 27.06
N GLN A 428 16.05 -27.73 25.74
CA GLN A 428 15.93 -29.06 25.14
C GLN A 428 17.26 -29.63 24.62
N GLU A 429 17.41 -30.96 24.69
CA GLU A 429 18.55 -31.66 24.09
C GLU A 429 18.59 -31.45 22.56
N GLY A 430 19.77 -31.10 22.03
CA GLY A 430 19.94 -30.78 20.60
C GLY A 430 19.85 -29.29 20.25
N LEU A 431 19.88 -28.41 21.25
CA LEU A 431 19.87 -26.95 21.08
C LEU A 431 20.89 -26.44 20.06
N MET A 432 22.09 -27.04 19.99
CA MET A 432 23.12 -26.65 19.02
C MET A 432 22.65 -26.85 17.57
N VAL A 433 22.19 -28.05 17.22
CA VAL A 433 21.71 -28.38 15.86
C VAL A 433 20.48 -27.53 15.53
N PHE A 434 19.60 -27.30 16.50
CA PHE A 434 18.45 -26.42 16.32
C PHE A 434 18.90 -24.96 16.08
N SER A 435 19.87 -24.45 16.84
CA SER A 435 20.41 -23.09 16.67
C SER A 435 21.13 -22.94 15.33
N GLN A 436 21.84 -23.97 14.85
CA GLN A 436 22.45 -23.99 13.52
C GLN A 436 21.40 -23.92 12.41
N ARG A 437 20.30 -24.68 12.54
CA ARG A 437 19.16 -24.60 11.60
C ARG A 437 18.53 -23.22 11.59
N LEU A 438 18.23 -22.66 12.77
CA LEU A 438 17.65 -21.32 12.88
C LEU A 438 18.60 -20.23 12.34
N GLN A 439 19.90 -20.36 12.57
CA GLN A 439 20.90 -19.44 12.04
C GLN A 439 20.95 -19.47 10.51
N TYR A 440 20.96 -20.66 9.92
CA TYR A 440 20.92 -20.83 8.47
C TYR A 440 19.61 -20.28 7.89
N THR A 441 18.46 -20.62 8.49
CA THR A 441 17.16 -20.07 8.09
C THR A 441 17.13 -18.55 8.18
N LEU A 442 17.68 -17.94 9.23
CA LEU A 442 17.77 -16.48 9.37
C LEU A 442 18.59 -15.84 8.24
N GLN A 443 19.68 -16.48 7.81
CA GLN A 443 20.49 -16.04 6.68
C GLN A 443 19.72 -16.15 5.35
N CYS A 444 19.02 -17.26 5.11
CA CYS A 444 18.20 -17.42 3.91
C CYS A 444 17.06 -16.41 3.87
N LEU A 445 16.41 -16.13 5.00
CA LEU A 445 15.36 -15.10 5.09
C LEU A 445 15.93 -13.70 4.81
N GLU A 446 17.10 -13.36 5.35
CA GLU A 446 17.76 -12.08 5.05
C GLU A 446 18.00 -11.92 3.54
N GLN A 447 18.49 -12.96 2.87
CA GLN A 447 18.71 -12.95 1.42
C GLN A 447 17.38 -12.83 0.64
N CYS A 448 16.36 -13.59 1.03
CA CYS A 448 15.04 -13.59 0.40
C CYS A 448 14.34 -12.23 0.52
N PHE A 449 14.33 -11.61 1.70
CA PHE A 449 13.72 -10.28 1.89
C PHE A 449 14.57 -9.14 1.34
N HIS A 450 15.89 -9.32 1.18
CA HIS A 450 16.74 -8.36 0.49
C HIS A 450 16.54 -8.40 -1.03
N ALA A 451 16.33 -9.59 -1.60
CA ALA A 451 16.04 -9.84 -3.02
C ALA A 451 17.00 -9.11 -3.97
N GLU A 452 18.32 -9.22 -3.74
CA GLU A 452 19.38 -8.57 -4.52
C GLU A 452 19.22 -7.03 -4.63
N GLY A 453 18.60 -6.41 -3.63
CA GLY A 453 18.34 -4.96 -3.58
C GLY A 453 16.96 -4.55 -4.09
N ASN A 454 16.15 -5.48 -4.59
CA ASN A 454 14.77 -5.21 -5.02
C ASN A 454 13.76 -5.24 -3.87
N GLY A 455 14.15 -5.75 -2.69
CA GLY A 455 13.32 -5.84 -1.50
C GLY A 455 13.66 -4.79 -0.45
N LEU A 456 13.87 -5.25 0.79
CA LEU A 456 14.25 -4.39 1.90
C LEU A 456 15.76 -4.07 1.88
N SER A 457 16.11 -2.83 2.21
CA SER A 457 17.49 -2.42 2.41
C SER A 457 18.11 -3.12 3.63
N LEU A 458 19.41 -3.43 3.59
CA LEU A 458 20.14 -4.04 4.71
C LEU A 458 19.99 -3.26 6.03
N GLN A 459 19.93 -1.93 5.98
CA GLN A 459 19.72 -1.09 7.17
C GLN A 459 18.38 -1.35 7.88
N LYS A 460 17.32 -1.65 7.11
CA LYS A 460 15.99 -2.00 7.66
C LYS A 460 15.94 -3.45 8.14
N LEU A 461 16.68 -4.35 7.49
CA LEU A 461 16.75 -5.75 7.87
C LEU A 461 17.52 -5.93 9.19
N HIS A 462 18.62 -5.20 9.36
CA HIS A 462 19.51 -5.27 10.53
C HIS A 462 18.97 -4.49 11.73
N SER A 463 17.72 -4.75 12.11
CA SER A 463 17.12 -4.21 13.33
C SER A 463 17.84 -4.71 14.59
N ASP A 464 17.64 -4.01 15.72
CA ASP A 464 18.20 -4.41 17.02
C ASP A 464 17.77 -5.83 17.43
N GLU A 465 16.52 -6.18 17.12
CA GLU A 465 15.96 -7.51 17.36
C GLU A 465 16.69 -8.58 16.52
N TYR A 466 16.96 -8.30 15.24
CA TYR A 466 17.73 -9.19 14.37
C TYR A 466 19.17 -9.37 14.87
N GLN A 467 19.86 -8.29 15.23
CA GLN A 467 21.25 -8.36 15.71
C GLN A 467 21.34 -9.15 17.01
N THR A 468 20.39 -8.93 17.92
CA THR A 468 20.29 -9.68 19.18
C THR A 468 20.06 -11.16 18.91
N LEU A 469 19.10 -11.51 18.03
CA LEU A 469 18.85 -12.91 17.66
C LEU A 469 20.07 -13.54 16.99
N LYS A 470 20.71 -12.85 16.04
CA LYS A 470 21.92 -13.32 15.34
C LYS A 470 23.05 -13.61 16.31
N ALA A 471 23.30 -12.72 17.26
CA ALA A 471 24.33 -12.91 18.29
C ALA A 471 24.03 -14.12 19.18
N LEU A 472 22.78 -14.28 19.62
CA LEU A 472 22.35 -15.43 20.42
C LEU A 472 22.47 -16.74 19.64
N LEU A 473 21.95 -16.80 18.41
CA LEU A 473 22.03 -17.99 17.57
C LEU A 473 23.48 -18.35 17.27
N THR A 474 24.33 -17.38 16.94
CA THR A 474 25.77 -17.60 16.71
C THR A 474 26.48 -18.15 17.94
N HIS A 475 26.10 -17.70 19.13
CA HIS A 475 26.67 -18.21 20.38
C HIS A 475 26.24 -19.66 20.66
N HIS A 476 24.97 -19.99 20.43
CA HIS A 476 24.41 -21.31 20.71
C HIS A 476 24.67 -22.35 19.59
N SER A 477 25.04 -21.91 18.38
CA SER A 477 25.33 -22.77 17.23
C SER A 477 26.79 -23.27 17.16
N MET A 478 27.71 -22.67 17.92
CA MET A 478 29.13 -23.06 17.98
C MET A 478 29.30 -24.53 18.38
N THR A 479 30.28 -25.24 17.82
CA THR A 479 30.60 -26.61 18.24
C THR A 479 31.25 -26.63 19.62
N SER A 480 31.32 -27.79 20.27
CA SER A 480 31.94 -27.87 21.61
C SER A 480 33.42 -27.55 21.57
N GLN A 481 34.11 -27.92 20.49
CA GLN A 481 35.50 -27.53 20.21
C GLN A 481 35.65 -26.01 20.12
N GLN A 482 34.82 -25.34 19.32
CA GLN A 482 34.84 -23.87 19.20
C GLN A 482 34.56 -23.15 20.52
N LEU A 483 33.67 -23.70 21.37
CA LEU A 483 33.43 -23.16 22.70
C LEU A 483 34.64 -23.34 23.62
N ILE A 484 35.32 -24.48 23.57
CA ILE A 484 36.55 -24.73 24.34
C ILE A 484 37.67 -23.79 23.89
N GLU A 485 37.86 -23.62 22.59
CA GLU A 485 38.82 -22.65 22.02
C GLU A 485 38.53 -21.22 22.49
N LYS A 486 37.26 -20.82 22.49
CA LYS A 486 36.81 -19.51 22.98
C LYS A 486 37.03 -19.35 24.48
N PHE A 487 36.84 -20.41 25.27
CA PHE A 487 37.15 -20.44 26.70
C PHE A 487 38.64 -20.16 26.94
N PHE A 488 39.54 -20.89 26.27
CA PHE A 488 40.98 -20.68 26.46
C PHE A 488 41.45 -19.32 25.95
N ARG A 489 40.94 -18.84 24.82
CA ARG A 489 41.22 -17.48 24.34
C ARG A 489 40.85 -16.41 25.37
N ARG A 490 39.71 -16.57 26.05
CA ARG A 490 39.31 -15.70 27.16
C ARG A 490 40.30 -15.79 28.33
N LYS A 491 40.71 -17.00 28.74
CA LYS A 491 41.67 -17.19 29.82
C LYS A 491 43.07 -16.61 29.54
N ILE A 492 43.55 -16.75 28.31
CA ILE A 492 44.79 -16.11 27.84
C ILE A 492 44.67 -14.58 27.97
N THR A 493 43.53 -14.01 27.58
CA THR A 493 43.30 -12.55 27.68
C THR A 493 43.22 -12.10 29.14
N GLU A 494 42.57 -12.88 30.00
CA GLU A 494 42.52 -12.64 31.45
C GLU A 494 43.94 -12.68 32.04
N GLN A 495 44.78 -13.64 31.65
CA GLN A 495 46.18 -13.74 32.09
C GLN A 495 47.00 -12.51 31.66
N LYS A 496 46.89 -12.07 30.39
CA LYS A 496 47.62 -10.91 29.87
C LYS A 496 47.31 -9.62 30.64
N ASN A 497 46.08 -9.50 31.15
CA ASN A 497 45.63 -8.34 31.91
C ASN A 497 45.81 -8.49 33.43
N TYR A 498 46.24 -9.65 33.92
CA TYR A 498 46.36 -9.94 35.34
C TYR A 498 47.79 -9.71 35.85
N SER A 499 47.94 -8.76 36.77
CA SER A 499 49.24 -8.40 37.37
C SER A 499 49.35 -8.76 38.87
N GLY A 500 48.36 -9.43 39.45
CA GLY A 500 48.33 -9.75 40.87
C GLY A 500 49.05 -11.06 41.19
N GLU A 501 50.05 -11.04 42.07
CA GLU A 501 50.76 -12.26 42.52
C GLU A 501 50.18 -12.81 43.83
N LYS A 502 48.86 -12.77 44.00
CA LYS A 502 48.21 -13.18 45.26
C LYS A 502 48.47 -14.66 45.59
N TYR A 503 48.56 -15.49 44.57
CA TYR A 503 48.72 -16.95 44.65
C TYR A 503 50.14 -17.40 44.25
N GLY A 504 51.09 -16.47 44.24
CA GLY A 504 52.43 -16.71 43.70
C GLY A 504 52.54 -16.53 42.19
N ALA A 505 53.71 -16.85 41.65
CA ALA A 505 54.01 -16.78 40.22
C ALA A 505 54.99 -17.89 39.82
N VAL A 506 54.83 -18.40 38.60
CA VAL A 506 55.76 -19.37 38.00
C VAL A 506 56.62 -18.68 36.96
N THR A 507 57.91 -18.96 36.99
CA THR A 507 58.88 -18.46 36.02
C THR A 507 59.41 -19.60 35.17
N PHE A 508 59.35 -19.42 33.85
CA PHE A 508 59.76 -20.43 32.88
C PHE A 508 60.29 -19.77 31.60
N LEU A 509 60.96 -20.53 30.77
CA LEU A 509 61.37 -20.15 29.42
C LEU A 509 60.63 -21.05 28.42
N ALA A 510 59.98 -20.46 27.43
CA ALA A 510 59.34 -21.22 26.35
C ALA A 510 59.92 -20.78 25.01
N THR A 511 60.43 -21.74 24.24
CA THR A 511 60.99 -21.51 22.90
C THR A 511 60.48 -22.55 21.94
N TYR A 512 60.17 -22.14 20.71
CA TYR A 512 59.73 -23.04 19.66
C TYR A 512 60.76 -23.13 18.57
N ARG A 513 61.11 -24.35 18.17
CA ARG A 513 62.03 -24.63 17.10
C ARG A 513 61.28 -25.13 15.88
N ILE A 514 61.13 -24.26 14.88
CA ILE A 514 60.41 -24.54 13.63
C ILE A 514 61.04 -25.72 12.87
N SER A 515 62.38 -25.80 12.81
CA SER A 515 63.08 -26.85 12.05
C SER A 515 62.73 -28.27 12.50
N ASP A 516 62.46 -28.43 13.80
CA ASP A 516 62.27 -29.74 14.44
C ASP A 516 60.81 -29.93 14.90
N GLN A 517 59.95 -28.92 14.70
CA GLN A 517 58.57 -28.85 15.20
C GLN A 517 58.47 -29.17 16.70
N ARG A 518 59.33 -28.52 17.50
CA ARG A 518 59.42 -28.76 18.95
C ARG A 518 59.21 -27.51 19.76
N LEU A 519 58.31 -27.58 20.73
CA LEU A 519 58.17 -26.60 21.80
C LEU A 519 58.99 -27.07 23.00
N ARG A 520 60.01 -26.29 23.35
CA ARG A 520 60.82 -26.49 24.55
C ARG A 520 60.34 -25.56 25.66
N VAL A 521 60.08 -26.12 26.83
CA VAL A 521 59.66 -25.39 28.04
C VAL A 521 60.63 -25.73 29.16
N ASP A 522 61.39 -24.74 29.64
CA ASP A 522 62.25 -24.85 30.80
C ASP A 522 61.53 -24.23 32.01
N VAL A 523 61.11 -25.05 32.97
CA VAL A 523 60.49 -24.60 34.22
C VAL A 523 61.58 -24.28 35.22
N LEU A 524 61.72 -23.00 35.59
CA LEU A 524 62.85 -22.52 36.39
C LEU A 524 62.50 -22.54 37.87
N ASN A 525 61.53 -21.73 38.29
CA ASN A 525 61.10 -21.66 39.68
C ASN A 525 59.63 -21.23 39.82
N ALA A 526 59.09 -21.41 41.02
CA ALA A 526 57.89 -20.71 41.47
C ALA A 526 58.21 -19.89 42.71
N LEU A 527 57.48 -18.79 42.93
CA LEU A 527 57.75 -17.85 44.02
C LEU A 527 56.47 -17.45 44.74
N LYS A 528 56.57 -17.28 46.06
CA LYS A 528 55.48 -16.86 46.96
C LYS A 528 54.24 -17.75 46.85
N LEU A 529 54.47 -19.06 46.79
CA LEU A 529 53.39 -20.04 46.87
C LEU A 529 52.68 -19.98 48.23
N LEU A 530 51.43 -20.41 48.27
CA LEU A 530 50.66 -20.46 49.51
C LEU A 530 51.03 -21.72 50.29
N PRO A 531 51.13 -21.65 51.63
CA PRO A 531 51.35 -22.84 52.45
C PRO A 531 50.06 -23.64 52.54
N MET A 532 49.96 -24.77 51.83
CA MET A 532 48.78 -25.63 51.86
C MET A 532 48.85 -26.69 52.97
N ASP A 533 50.05 -27.09 53.39
CA ASP A 533 50.21 -28.06 54.46
C ASP A 533 50.02 -27.45 55.86
N SER A 534 49.60 -28.31 56.80
CA SER A 534 49.51 -27.97 58.23
C SER A 534 50.86 -27.58 58.86
N ASN A 535 51.98 -27.86 58.18
CA ASN A 535 53.34 -27.51 58.62
C ASN A 535 53.74 -26.06 58.26
N GLY A 536 52.90 -25.33 57.51
CA GLY A 536 53.18 -23.97 57.05
C GLY A 536 54.07 -23.88 55.80
N PHE A 537 54.25 -24.98 55.08
CA PHE A 537 54.96 -25.10 53.80
C PHE A 537 54.05 -25.79 52.75
N SER A 538 54.62 -26.13 51.59
CA SER A 538 54.00 -26.97 50.56
C SER A 538 55.08 -27.85 49.93
N ASP A 539 54.66 -28.95 49.30
CA ASP A 539 55.43 -29.87 48.47
C ASP A 539 55.13 -29.65 46.96
N PRO A 540 55.42 -28.46 46.36
CA PRO A 540 54.94 -28.10 45.04
C PRO A 540 55.58 -28.90 43.89
N PHE A 541 54.77 -29.12 42.85
CA PHE A 541 55.20 -29.54 41.51
C PHE A 541 54.39 -28.82 40.41
N VAL A 542 54.99 -28.70 39.21
CA VAL A 542 54.38 -28.03 38.06
C VAL A 542 53.92 -29.06 37.04
N HIS A 543 52.64 -29.00 36.69
CA HIS A 543 52.00 -29.78 35.64
C HIS A 543 51.81 -28.93 34.37
N LEU A 544 52.42 -29.37 33.27
CA LEU A 544 52.40 -28.72 31.96
C LEU A 544 51.47 -29.49 31.01
N CYS A 545 50.47 -28.81 30.45
CA CYS A 545 49.52 -29.40 29.53
C CYS A 545 49.25 -28.46 28.35
N LEU A 546 49.29 -28.99 27.12
CA LEU A 546 48.87 -28.25 25.93
C LEU A 546 47.36 -28.40 25.74
N GLU A 547 46.67 -27.28 25.61
CA GLU A 547 45.22 -27.22 25.44
C GLU A 547 44.88 -26.31 24.25
N PRO A 548 43.73 -26.50 23.58
CA PRO A 548 42.71 -27.54 23.80
C PRO A 548 43.15 -28.95 23.40
N HIS A 549 42.69 -29.97 24.15
CA HIS A 549 42.98 -31.38 23.86
C HIS A 549 42.66 -31.84 22.42
N HIS A 550 41.60 -31.31 21.78
CA HIS A 550 41.28 -31.68 20.39
C HIS A 550 42.29 -31.19 19.35
N ILE A 551 43.10 -30.19 19.70
CA ILE A 551 44.21 -29.69 18.87
C ILE A 551 45.48 -30.51 19.15
N PHE A 552 45.65 -30.96 20.39
CA PHE A 552 46.82 -31.72 20.88
C PHE A 552 46.45 -33.12 21.41
N PRO A 553 45.76 -33.98 20.63
CA PRO A 553 45.22 -35.25 21.16
C PRO A 553 46.31 -36.26 21.53
N GLU A 554 47.46 -36.22 20.85
CA GLU A 554 48.58 -37.15 21.02
C GLU A 554 49.64 -36.65 22.01
N VAL A 555 49.48 -35.43 22.56
CA VAL A 555 50.48 -34.83 23.45
C VAL A 555 50.14 -35.15 24.90
N GLU A 556 50.99 -35.95 25.54
CA GLU A 556 50.86 -36.24 26.96
C GLU A 556 51.33 -35.06 27.83
N PRO A 557 50.65 -34.79 28.96
CA PRO A 557 51.08 -33.77 29.90
C PRO A 557 52.36 -34.18 30.61
N ARG A 558 53.14 -33.19 31.08
CA ARG A 558 54.43 -33.39 31.76
C ARG A 558 54.39 -32.81 33.17
N CYS A 559 55.11 -33.42 34.12
CA CYS A 559 55.24 -32.92 35.48
C CYS A 559 56.71 -32.74 35.85
N THR A 560 57.02 -31.72 36.65
CA THR A 560 58.31 -31.60 37.35
C THR A 560 58.41 -32.61 38.49
N GLN A 561 59.61 -32.72 39.06
CA GLN A 561 59.79 -33.37 40.35
C GLN A 561 59.14 -32.54 41.47
N ILE A 562 58.68 -33.26 42.50
CA ILE A 562 58.11 -32.68 43.71
C ILE A 562 59.24 -32.10 44.56
N LYS A 563 59.10 -30.85 44.99
CA LYS A 563 60.05 -30.17 45.88
C LYS A 563 59.42 -30.09 47.27
N ARG A 564 60.08 -30.65 48.28
CA ARG A 564 59.49 -30.78 49.61
C ARG A 564 59.69 -29.55 50.48
N CYS A 565 58.63 -29.16 51.20
CA CYS A 565 58.59 -28.11 52.20
C CYS A 565 59.17 -26.76 51.71
N ASP A 566 58.83 -26.34 50.49
CA ASP A 566 59.41 -25.17 49.84
C ASP A 566 58.34 -24.31 49.15
N LEU A 567 58.17 -23.06 49.60
CA LEU A 567 57.24 -22.08 49.01
C LEU A 567 57.86 -21.28 47.84
N ASN A 568 59.13 -21.51 47.55
CA ASN A 568 59.88 -20.87 46.48
C ASN A 568 60.72 -21.90 45.69
N PRO A 569 60.09 -22.98 45.21
CA PRO A 569 60.80 -24.12 44.65
C PRO A 569 61.61 -23.76 43.41
N LEU A 570 62.85 -24.24 43.37
CA LEU A 570 63.69 -24.26 42.18
C LEU A 570 63.56 -25.63 41.49
N PHE A 571 62.97 -25.63 40.30
CA PHE A 571 62.77 -26.85 39.50
C PHE A 571 63.97 -27.08 38.57
N ASP A 572 64.29 -26.09 37.73
CA ASP A 572 65.30 -26.16 36.67
C ASP A 572 65.18 -27.41 35.77
N GLU A 573 63.94 -27.70 35.33
CA GLU A 573 63.60 -28.88 34.52
C GLU A 573 63.18 -28.48 33.10
N THR A 574 63.67 -29.22 32.10
CA THR A 574 63.37 -29.00 30.68
C THR A 574 62.41 -30.06 30.14
N PHE A 575 61.38 -29.61 29.43
CA PHE A 575 60.42 -30.45 28.73
C PHE A 575 60.35 -30.11 27.24
N GLU A 576 60.20 -31.12 26.40
CA GLU A 576 60.00 -30.97 24.96
C GLU A 576 58.67 -31.59 24.53
N PHE A 577 57.91 -30.84 23.73
CA PHE A 577 56.66 -31.27 23.10
C PHE A 577 56.82 -31.26 21.58
N LEU A 578 56.42 -32.34 20.92
CA LEU A 578 56.40 -32.44 19.46
C LEU A 578 55.06 -31.89 18.95
N VAL A 579 55.05 -30.69 18.39
CA VAL A 579 53.83 -30.00 17.94
C VAL A 579 54.11 -29.16 16.69
N SER A 580 53.19 -29.18 15.73
CA SER A 580 53.33 -28.43 14.48
C SER A 580 53.04 -26.94 14.67
N LEU A 581 53.55 -26.11 13.75
CA LEU A 581 53.32 -24.66 13.77
C LEU A 581 51.82 -24.34 13.65
N ASP A 582 51.10 -25.07 12.78
CA ASP A 582 49.66 -24.89 12.60
C ASP A 582 48.86 -25.17 13.88
N GLN A 583 49.26 -26.19 14.66
CA GLN A 583 48.66 -26.45 15.97
C GLN A 583 48.93 -25.32 16.97
N CYS A 584 50.13 -24.74 16.95
CA CYS A 584 50.47 -23.60 17.81
C CYS A 584 49.71 -22.32 17.44
N LEU A 585 49.40 -22.12 16.15
CA LEU A 585 48.63 -20.97 15.66
C LEU A 585 47.10 -21.18 15.71
N ALA A 586 46.66 -22.37 16.12
CA ALA A 586 45.25 -22.68 16.18
C ALA A 586 44.51 -21.83 17.23
N PRO A 587 43.23 -21.50 16.99
CA PRO A 587 42.47 -20.60 17.86
C PRO A 587 42.39 -21.13 19.30
N GLY A 588 42.89 -20.35 20.27
CA GLY A 588 42.84 -20.71 21.69
C GLY A 588 43.91 -21.71 22.13
N ALA A 589 44.88 -22.06 21.26
CA ALA A 589 46.01 -22.90 21.60
C ALA A 589 46.89 -22.26 22.69
N CYS A 590 47.06 -22.96 23.81
CA CYS A 590 47.83 -22.48 24.94
C CYS A 590 48.55 -23.61 25.70
N LEU A 591 49.62 -23.22 26.37
CA LEU A 591 50.25 -24.01 27.41
C LEU A 591 49.61 -23.62 28.75
N VAL A 592 48.94 -24.57 29.38
CA VAL A 592 48.39 -24.45 30.74
C VAL A 592 49.42 -24.98 31.72
N ILE A 593 49.83 -24.10 32.63
CA ILE A 593 50.83 -24.37 33.66
C ILE A 593 50.08 -24.41 34.98
N THR A 594 49.97 -25.59 35.60
CA THR A 594 49.27 -25.77 36.87
C THR A 594 50.27 -26.09 37.97
N VAL A 595 50.23 -25.37 39.08
CA VAL A 595 51.00 -25.70 40.28
C VAL A 595 50.08 -26.43 41.25
N LEU A 596 50.57 -27.57 41.74
CA LEU A 596 49.88 -28.45 42.66
C LEU A 596 50.80 -28.76 43.83
N ASP A 597 50.22 -28.90 45.02
CA ASP A 597 50.91 -29.40 46.20
C ASP A 597 50.72 -30.92 46.30
N HIS A 598 51.80 -31.68 46.49
CA HIS A 598 51.73 -33.13 46.51
C HIS A 598 51.36 -33.69 47.89
N ASP A 599 50.24 -34.41 47.94
CA ASP A 599 49.78 -35.09 49.13
C ASP A 599 49.99 -36.60 49.09
N THR A 600 50.54 -37.16 50.17
CA THR A 600 50.78 -38.62 50.26
C THR A 600 49.55 -39.43 50.67
N LEU A 601 48.57 -38.80 51.33
CA LEU A 601 47.38 -39.46 51.88
C LEU A 601 46.06 -38.95 51.27
N MET A 602 46.08 -37.77 50.65
CA MET A 602 44.92 -37.09 50.07
C MET A 602 45.15 -36.80 48.58
N THR A 603 44.21 -36.12 47.93
CA THR A 603 44.40 -35.66 46.55
C THR A 603 45.21 -34.38 46.54
N ASP A 604 46.21 -34.29 45.66
CA ASP A 604 47.03 -33.09 45.48
C ASP A 604 46.22 -31.78 45.46
N ASP A 605 46.64 -30.82 46.27
CA ASP A 605 45.98 -29.53 46.47
C ASP A 605 46.32 -28.54 45.36
N PHE A 606 45.35 -27.71 44.99
CA PHE A 606 45.49 -26.77 43.88
C PHE A 606 46.05 -25.43 44.34
N GLU A 607 47.29 -25.13 43.93
CA GLU A 607 47.95 -23.87 44.26
C GLU A 607 47.67 -22.76 43.25
N GLY A 608 47.51 -23.09 41.97
CA GLY A 608 47.13 -22.12 40.94
C GLY A 608 47.37 -22.57 39.51
N GLU A 609 46.82 -21.84 38.55
CA GLU A 609 47.05 -22.07 37.12
C GLU A 609 47.46 -20.79 36.39
N ALA A 610 48.27 -20.92 35.34
CA ALA A 610 48.66 -19.85 34.44
C ALA A 610 48.51 -20.28 32.97
N PHE A 611 48.17 -19.34 32.10
CA PHE A 611 47.88 -19.59 30.68
C PHE A 611 48.83 -18.83 29.75
N LEU A 612 49.60 -19.55 28.94
CA LEU A 612 50.47 -18.97 27.93
C LEU A 612 49.91 -19.24 26.53
N ALA A 613 49.63 -18.19 25.75
CA ALA A 613 49.30 -18.36 24.34
C ALA A 613 50.51 -18.91 23.57
N LEU A 614 50.31 -19.96 22.77
CA LEU A 614 51.42 -20.54 21.98
C LEU A 614 51.88 -19.58 20.88
N GLU A 615 50.99 -18.75 20.34
CA GLU A 615 51.32 -17.68 19.39
C GLU A 615 52.31 -16.64 19.93
N ASP A 616 52.40 -16.48 21.26
CA ASP A 616 53.31 -15.53 21.91
C ASP A 616 54.68 -16.15 22.23
N VAL A 617 54.90 -17.42 21.93
CA VAL A 617 56.16 -18.13 22.22
C VAL A 617 57.26 -17.69 21.25
N SER A 618 58.46 -17.45 21.78
CA SER A 618 59.63 -17.06 21.01
C SER A 618 59.98 -18.15 19.99
N GLY A 619 60.06 -17.79 18.71
CA GLY A 619 60.24 -18.73 17.60
C GLY A 619 58.96 -19.11 16.85
N ILE A 620 57.78 -18.76 17.36
CA ILE A 620 56.49 -18.79 16.63
C ILE A 620 56.11 -17.37 16.20
N SER A 621 56.24 -16.40 17.11
CA SER A 621 55.96 -14.99 16.81
C SER A 621 57.11 -14.37 15.99
N THR A 622 56.93 -14.18 14.69
CA THR A 622 57.79 -13.32 13.85
C THR A 622 57.47 -11.85 14.10
N LYS A 623 57.60 -11.38 15.35
CA LYS A 623 57.79 -9.94 15.57
C LYS A 623 59.27 -9.67 15.35
N GLU A 624 59.59 -9.31 14.10
CA GLU A 624 60.85 -8.66 13.77
C GLU A 624 60.99 -7.42 14.67
N GLU A 625 61.88 -7.49 15.65
CA GLU A 625 62.43 -6.31 16.31
C GLU A 625 63.38 -5.61 15.31
N GLU A 626 62.81 -4.94 14.30
CA GLU A 626 63.54 -3.89 13.59
C GLU A 626 63.40 -2.58 14.36
N GLY A 627 64.38 -2.37 15.26
CA GLY A 627 64.81 -1.05 15.71
C GLY A 627 64.19 -0.52 17.00
N GLN A 628 64.90 -0.68 18.12
CA GLN A 628 65.55 0.45 18.80
C GLN A 628 66.32 0.04 20.07
N SER A 629 67.57 0.49 20.09
CA SER A 629 68.43 0.81 21.24
C SER A 629 68.78 -0.27 22.27
N LEU A 630 70.08 -0.61 22.26
CA LEU A 630 70.83 -1.08 23.42
C LEU A 630 70.62 -0.15 24.63
N GLN A 631 70.08 -0.69 25.72
CA GLN A 631 70.68 -0.53 27.06
C GLN A 631 70.05 -1.48 28.09
N SER A 632 70.96 -2.19 28.78
CA SER A 632 70.89 -2.79 30.12
C SER A 632 69.92 -3.97 30.37
N ASP A 633 70.51 -5.16 30.22
CA ASP A 633 70.72 -6.20 31.24
C ASP A 633 69.53 -6.97 31.86
N THR A 634 69.65 -8.30 31.64
CA THR A 634 69.17 -9.46 32.43
C THR A 634 67.71 -9.92 32.31
N SER A 635 67.41 -10.72 31.27
CA SER A 635 67.15 -12.17 31.40
C SER A 635 66.51 -12.78 30.13
N SER A 636 67.32 -13.57 29.43
CA SER A 636 67.03 -14.54 28.38
C SER A 636 65.58 -15.08 28.32
N GLY A 637 64.70 -14.52 27.48
CA GLY A 637 63.40 -15.13 27.11
C GLY A 637 62.46 -15.56 28.27
N GLN A 638 62.76 -15.15 29.49
CA GLN A 638 62.19 -15.71 30.71
C GLN A 638 60.84 -15.04 30.98
N LYS A 639 59.78 -15.84 31.06
CA LYS A 639 58.41 -15.39 31.32
C LYS A 639 58.02 -15.70 32.74
N ARG A 640 57.50 -14.70 33.45
CA ARG A 640 56.92 -14.84 34.80
C ARG A 640 55.42 -14.63 34.69
N LEU A 641 54.64 -15.68 34.98
CA LEU A 641 53.19 -15.61 34.96
C LEU A 641 52.63 -15.72 36.38
N PRO A 642 51.84 -14.73 36.85
CA PRO A 642 51.12 -14.83 38.11
C PRO A 642 50.10 -15.95 38.08
N LEU A 643 50.00 -16.70 39.18
CA LEU A 643 49.06 -17.80 39.32
C LEU A 643 47.65 -17.28 39.58
N MET A 644 46.67 -17.89 38.90
CA MET A 644 45.27 -17.54 38.96
C MET A 644 44.44 -18.69 39.55
N HIS A 645 43.35 -18.32 40.22
CA HIS A 645 42.38 -19.27 40.77
C HIS A 645 41.06 -19.20 39.98
N PRO A 646 40.50 -20.35 39.54
CA PRO A 646 39.19 -20.40 38.90
C PRO A 646 38.08 -19.84 39.80
N LYS A 647 37.31 -18.87 39.32
CA LYS A 647 36.17 -18.33 40.05
C LYS A 647 34.90 -19.16 39.77
N PRO A 648 34.11 -19.51 40.79
CA PRO A 648 32.89 -20.30 40.59
C PRO A 648 31.82 -19.52 39.81
N ASN A 649 31.15 -20.22 38.89
CA ASN A 649 29.92 -19.79 38.20
C ASN A 649 29.98 -18.49 37.36
N GLU A 650 31.15 -17.91 37.12
CA GLU A 650 31.29 -16.70 36.30
C GLU A 650 31.22 -16.98 34.79
N ASP A 651 31.60 -18.17 34.32
CA ASP A 651 31.78 -18.41 32.88
C ASP A 651 30.51 -18.91 32.16
N SER A 652 29.95 -18.06 31.30
CA SER A 652 28.81 -18.39 30.43
C SER A 652 29.11 -19.48 29.41
N ILE A 653 30.38 -19.60 28.97
CA ILE A 653 30.81 -20.64 28.03
C ILE A 653 30.77 -22.00 28.72
N LEU A 654 31.23 -22.07 29.97
CA LEU A 654 31.22 -23.30 30.75
C LEU A 654 29.78 -23.78 31.03
N LYS A 655 28.87 -22.85 31.36
CA LYS A 655 27.43 -23.15 31.51
C LYS A 655 26.80 -23.66 30.21
N LEU A 656 27.22 -23.13 29.06
CA LEU A 656 26.75 -23.62 27.76
C LEU A 656 27.27 -25.03 27.47
N LEU A 657 28.55 -25.31 27.73
CA LEU A 657 29.13 -26.65 27.60
C LEU A 657 28.47 -27.66 28.56
N GLU A 658 28.12 -27.25 29.78
CA GLU A 658 27.37 -28.05 30.75
C GLU A 658 26.02 -28.53 30.22
N SER A 659 25.32 -27.66 29.49
CA SER A 659 24.02 -28.01 28.90
C SER A 659 24.11 -29.12 27.84
N ARG A 660 25.31 -29.38 27.28
CA ARG A 660 25.55 -30.37 26.22
C ARG A 660 25.79 -31.77 26.79
N LYS A 661 24.80 -32.31 27.51
CA LYS A 661 24.90 -33.62 28.19
C LYS A 661 25.17 -34.79 27.24
N SER A 662 24.81 -34.67 25.96
CA SER A 662 25.01 -35.74 24.98
C SER A 662 26.43 -35.80 24.39
N GLU A 663 27.27 -34.78 24.59
CA GLU A 663 28.60 -34.70 24.00
C GLU A 663 29.68 -35.07 25.02
N ARG A 664 30.36 -36.20 24.80
CA ARG A 664 31.35 -36.75 25.74
C ARG A 664 32.51 -35.78 26.00
N GLU A 665 33.03 -35.15 24.96
CA GLU A 665 34.13 -34.20 25.03
C GLU A 665 33.77 -32.96 25.87
N ALA A 666 32.60 -32.36 25.61
CA ALA A 666 32.10 -31.22 26.39
C ALA A 666 31.96 -31.58 27.88
N GLN A 667 31.38 -32.74 28.19
CA GLN A 667 31.19 -33.19 29.57
C GLN A 667 32.51 -33.53 30.27
N ALA A 668 33.48 -34.11 29.55
CA ALA A 668 34.82 -34.38 30.09
C ALA A 668 35.54 -33.06 30.43
N PHE A 669 35.48 -32.08 29.53
CA PHE A 669 36.06 -30.75 29.74
C PHE A 669 35.43 -30.02 30.92
N VAL A 670 34.09 -29.98 30.98
CA VAL A 670 33.34 -29.38 32.08
C VAL A 670 33.69 -30.04 33.42
N LYS A 671 33.73 -31.38 33.47
CA LYS A 671 34.07 -32.11 34.68
C LYS A 671 35.48 -31.73 35.19
N LYS A 672 36.46 -31.67 34.28
CA LYS A 672 37.85 -31.25 34.60
C LYS A 672 37.86 -29.82 35.16
N ARG A 673 37.15 -28.87 34.54
CA ARG A 673 37.10 -27.47 34.99
C ARG A 673 36.35 -27.28 36.31
N ARG A 674 35.23 -27.97 36.52
CA ARG A 674 34.49 -27.93 37.81
C ARG A 674 35.27 -28.58 38.95
N GLN A 675 36.02 -29.63 38.67
CA GLN A 675 36.94 -30.21 39.66
C GLN A 675 38.02 -29.20 40.06
N ARG A 676 38.61 -28.46 39.11
CA ARG A 676 39.58 -27.38 39.40
C ARG A 676 38.97 -26.24 40.21
N GLU A 677 37.74 -25.81 39.90
CA GLU A 677 37.02 -24.81 40.71
C GLU A 677 36.78 -25.28 42.14
N LYS A 678 36.48 -26.58 42.33
CA LYS A 678 36.29 -27.16 43.66
C LYS A 678 37.61 -27.17 44.46
N GLN A 679 38.69 -27.66 43.85
CA GLN A 679 40.02 -27.69 44.47
C GLN A 679 40.51 -26.28 44.84
N SER A 680 40.31 -25.30 43.98
CA SER A 680 40.64 -23.90 44.26
C SER A 680 39.88 -23.32 45.46
N GLN A 681 38.61 -23.69 45.65
CA GLN A 681 37.84 -23.24 46.82
C GLN A 681 38.26 -23.92 48.11
N GLU A 682 38.69 -25.17 48.03
CA GLU A 682 39.23 -25.93 49.15
C GLU A 682 40.56 -25.29 49.60
N ALA A 683 41.46 -25.01 48.65
CA ALA A 683 42.78 -24.39 48.87
C ALA A 683 42.76 -22.95 49.40
N VAL A 684 41.67 -22.18 49.20
CA VAL A 684 41.55 -20.79 49.71
C VAL A 684 40.95 -20.74 51.13
N LYS A 685 40.39 -21.85 51.62
CA LYS A 685 39.75 -21.94 52.94
C LYS A 685 40.60 -22.63 53.99
N SER A 686 41.53 -23.48 53.58
CA SER A 686 42.70 -23.94 54.33
C SER A 686 43.64 -22.78 54.59
#